data_AF-R1F0U1-F1
#
_entry.id   AF-R1F0U1-F1
#
_cell.length_a   1.000
_cell.length_b   1.000
_cell.length_c   1.000
_cell.angle_alpha   90.00
_cell.angle_beta   90.00
_cell.angle_gamma   90.00
#
_symmetry.space_group_name_H-M   'P 1'
#
loop_
_entity.id
_entity.type
_entity.pdbx_description
1 polymer ?
#
loop_
_entity_poly.entity_id
_entity_poly.type
_entity_poly.pdbx_seq_one_letter_code
_entity_poly.pdbx_strand_id
1 'polypeptide(L)'
;MIRRLLLLASLLAGTAHAMVLPLSPSTQHYASSIDQLTFCYPNLVRPPYLEEKGGFLIDQLDRLANTLPVPLVKLRLASWQAVQEGLQSGRCDLVPNIGPSPAPRADRLYSRTILESESAILYRGKLNTAVFLTSPIWQQNKRLARLYPKATQLTLANPNGWFEALKAGEGSAYLGDYLQLRHLMRQNPAEGLRLRRLRSDDWVIGYRLELGDKPELKRLVDTGIRYLTPGALYQDLERYLADGKQTINPVHFTDEEQAWLAGRGSRVRLVINPDLMPYSGINEQGQLRGWSGDVLRWVGQQTGLRFETVPAASREEALDKLRRGEADMMAGLLESPRLGQEFEFTRTIAENRFALVSLKTRQVRRLSELSGERVLVPTSLYDPDMLSGYGNAAWVRVDDVDQGLSELRSGNADWLLSELYQLQYPLRSNQLAELNVRELDDSFALGFAVNRQHLLLASVLDQGLMTLNSEQMAELIQRWHRLTLTQQSGVSYWVLFGSVLLALLISAAVIMLIWRSRQQLSKEVAQRLAAEQALAVESRFRESLFQALPVPVFLRDGNGDIIKRNKRGKRLEARHPGPLTLPPPEQGATEGELTLGERVFSYAQIPLRLGHQGPAGELIALSDISSLRERERFSRQAERRLRALTNTVPGMVVQFLLHDDTLGELEFVSRGSFELLGVSSNRLRREPLDSLAALNSRDRYQLQRDMPIMLEAGQPFSYVLRYQHPAEGLRWLQFHGRGRRLDENGWRVYGVVLDVTMRVAQEQALQQSHARAEQAMQAKGRFLAAISHEIRTPMNAILGWLEWLATTAMSDQQQGAVTSVRQAGDELLGLLNDVLDFSRNESGKLSLAPQPTDLALLCERVIAVHWPKARNKGLQLRLKLSADLPALVEIDPHRVQQLLHNLLSNAIKFSTQGTVCLWADLQRDGAKSWLRLGVDDQGPGIAAELLARLFEPFEQGEVSGQLRAQGTGLGLAICRQLLEQMSGTITMNPWPGGGSRFIGKLPLVVSDTAVARVSVIERLAISLPDSELEALAPWLARYGLTPVAPGEGIPCLAVQLDEHGLLTWRWQGKSWVPGTLVSLLQEDVSEAMSINLAQAGAGLNVLLVEDHDMNRALIRMQLSQLGAQVWCANHGLQALDMLREHPVDLVLTDLQ
;
A
#
# COMPACT_ATOMS: atom_id res chain seq x y z
N MET A 1 3.32 -12.48 -61.03
CA MET A 1 3.41 -12.62 -59.55
C MET A 1 4.66 -11.98 -58.95
N ILE A 2 5.88 -12.39 -59.32
CA ILE A 2 7.15 -12.03 -58.65
C ILE A 2 7.29 -10.53 -58.26
N ARG A 3 6.98 -9.58 -59.15
CA ARG A 3 7.03 -8.12 -58.82
C ARG A 3 6.10 -7.66 -57.67
N ARG A 4 5.02 -8.38 -57.35
CA ARG A 4 4.20 -8.10 -56.15
C ARG A 4 4.78 -8.70 -54.87
N LEU A 5 5.53 -9.80 -54.97
CA LEU A 5 6.23 -10.40 -53.82
C LEU A 5 7.42 -9.56 -53.37
N LEU A 6 8.19 -8.99 -54.32
CA LEU A 6 9.25 -8.03 -54.01
C LEU A 6 8.72 -6.77 -53.32
N LEU A 7 7.58 -6.24 -53.77
CA LEU A 7 6.91 -5.10 -53.12
C LEU A 7 6.41 -5.41 -51.70
N LEU A 8 5.95 -6.64 -51.47
CA LEU A 8 5.57 -7.13 -50.13
C LEU A 8 6.80 -7.35 -49.23
N ALA A 9 7.93 -7.81 -49.78
CA ALA A 9 9.18 -7.90 -49.03
C ALA A 9 9.68 -6.52 -48.59
N SER A 10 9.66 -5.51 -49.47
CA SER A 10 9.99 -4.12 -49.10
C SER A 10 8.98 -3.45 -48.14
N LEU A 11 7.78 -4.01 -47.98
CA LEU A 11 6.80 -3.58 -46.98
C LEU A 11 6.93 -4.32 -45.63
N LEU A 12 7.78 -5.36 -45.56
CA LEU A 12 8.07 -6.11 -44.34
C LEU A 12 9.50 -5.88 -43.82
N ALA A 13 10.45 -5.51 -44.70
CA ALA A 13 11.81 -5.08 -44.35
C ALA A 13 11.85 -3.63 -43.78
N GLY A 14 10.85 -3.27 -42.99
CA GLY A 14 10.53 -1.89 -42.60
C GLY A 14 10.50 -1.64 -41.08
N THR A 15 11.11 -2.50 -40.27
CA THR A 15 11.36 -2.25 -38.83
C THR A 15 12.47 -1.22 -38.66
N ALA A 16 12.24 0.00 -39.17
CA ALA A 16 13.19 1.09 -39.12
C ALA A 16 13.31 1.59 -37.67
N HIS A 17 14.40 1.19 -37.01
CA HIS A 17 14.68 1.45 -35.60
C HIS A 17 14.40 2.90 -35.19
N ALA A 18 13.83 3.08 -34.00
CA ALA A 18 13.47 4.36 -33.41
C ALA A 18 14.61 5.01 -32.63
N MET A 19 15.76 4.33 -32.54
CA MET A 19 16.86 4.70 -31.65
C MET A 19 18.18 4.42 -32.36
N VAL A 20 19.12 5.37 -32.30
CA VAL A 20 20.45 5.22 -32.91
C VAL A 20 21.44 4.82 -31.82
N LEU A 21 22.00 3.61 -31.91
CA LEU A 21 23.06 3.17 -31.00
C LEU A 21 24.38 3.93 -31.29
N PRO A 22 25.14 4.35 -30.27
CA PRO A 22 26.40 5.11 -30.41
C PRO A 22 27.58 4.19 -30.78
N LEU A 23 27.45 3.46 -31.90
CA LEU A 23 28.42 2.46 -32.33
C LEU A 23 29.71 3.11 -32.85
N SER A 24 30.86 2.64 -32.37
CA SER A 24 32.16 3.07 -32.90
C SER A 24 32.24 2.85 -34.41
N PRO A 25 33.02 3.63 -35.19
CA PRO A 25 33.08 3.48 -36.65
C PRO A 25 33.37 2.04 -37.13
N SER A 26 34.25 1.32 -36.42
CA SER A 26 34.52 -0.11 -36.69
C SER A 26 33.31 -1.03 -36.42
N THR A 27 32.52 -0.74 -35.38
CA THR A 27 31.32 -1.49 -35.02
C THR A 27 30.15 -1.17 -35.95
N GLN A 28 30.00 0.10 -36.35
CA GLN A 28 29.01 0.54 -37.33
C GLN A 28 29.29 -0.05 -38.72
N HIS A 29 30.56 -0.08 -39.14
CA HIS A 29 30.97 -0.74 -40.39
C HIS A 29 30.71 -2.25 -40.32
N TYR A 30 31.04 -2.92 -39.21
CA TYR A 30 30.72 -4.33 -39.01
C TYR A 30 29.21 -4.60 -39.09
N ALA A 31 28.38 -3.83 -38.37
CA ALA A 31 26.93 -3.94 -38.41
C ALA A 31 26.37 -3.72 -39.83
N SER A 32 26.94 -2.79 -40.58
CA SER A 32 26.57 -2.50 -41.98
C SER A 32 27.09 -3.54 -42.99
N SER A 33 27.90 -4.52 -42.55
CA SER A 33 28.49 -5.58 -43.39
C SER A 33 27.79 -6.94 -43.26
N ILE A 34 26.74 -7.04 -42.42
CA ILE A 34 26.00 -8.27 -42.15
C ILE A 34 24.49 -8.06 -42.35
N ASP A 35 23.84 -8.97 -43.07
CA ASP A 35 22.39 -8.88 -43.35
C ASP A 35 21.52 -9.23 -42.13
N GLN A 36 22.03 -10.09 -41.23
CA GLN A 36 21.34 -10.57 -40.04
C GLN A 36 22.35 -11.07 -38.98
N LEU A 37 21.90 -11.18 -37.73
CA LEU A 37 22.56 -11.91 -36.65
C LEU A 37 21.76 -13.17 -36.31
N THR A 38 22.45 -14.26 -35.97
CA THR A 38 21.83 -15.57 -35.71
C THR A 38 21.96 -15.97 -34.25
N PHE A 39 20.85 -15.87 -33.49
CA PHE A 39 20.78 -16.41 -32.12
C PHE A 39 20.30 -17.86 -32.14
N CYS A 40 21.13 -18.79 -31.67
CA CYS A 40 20.80 -20.21 -31.61
C CYS A 40 20.51 -20.67 -30.17
N TYR A 41 19.40 -21.37 -29.98
CA TYR A 41 19.00 -21.94 -28.69
C TYR A 41 18.49 -23.38 -28.84
N PRO A 42 18.61 -24.23 -27.80
CA PRO A 42 18.21 -25.62 -27.89
C PRO A 42 16.69 -25.81 -27.88
N ASN A 43 16.23 -26.95 -28.41
CA ASN A 43 14.86 -27.44 -28.33
C ASN A 43 14.56 -27.97 -26.92
N LEU A 44 14.53 -27.05 -25.96
CA LEU A 44 14.42 -27.28 -24.52
C LEU A 44 13.30 -26.38 -23.97
N VAL A 45 12.43 -26.97 -23.15
CA VAL A 45 11.48 -26.23 -22.31
C VAL A 45 12.12 -26.07 -20.93
N ARG A 46 12.43 -24.83 -20.56
CA ARG A 46 13.08 -24.41 -19.31
C ARG A 46 12.39 -23.16 -18.73
N PRO A 47 11.19 -23.29 -18.15
CA PRO A 47 10.45 -22.15 -17.61
C PRO A 47 11.21 -21.49 -16.44
N PRO A 48 11.11 -20.17 -16.25
CA PRO A 48 10.37 -19.21 -17.08
C PRO A 48 11.11 -18.78 -18.36
N TYR A 49 12.38 -19.15 -18.53
CA TYR A 49 13.26 -18.59 -19.57
C TYR A 49 12.93 -19.02 -20.99
N LEU A 50 12.65 -20.31 -21.19
CA LEU A 50 12.35 -20.92 -22.47
C LEU A 50 11.08 -21.76 -22.33
N GLU A 51 10.06 -21.48 -23.13
CA GLU A 51 8.79 -22.20 -23.14
C GLU A 51 8.42 -22.57 -24.59
N GLU A 52 7.35 -23.35 -24.80
CA GLU A 52 6.97 -23.77 -26.16
C GLU A 52 6.51 -22.62 -27.06
N LYS A 53 6.05 -21.51 -26.48
CA LYS A 53 5.42 -20.37 -27.15
C LYS A 53 6.12 -19.02 -26.91
N GLY A 54 7.29 -19.01 -26.27
CA GLY A 54 7.99 -17.78 -25.86
C GLY A 54 8.91 -18.06 -24.67
N GLY A 55 9.02 -17.10 -23.74
CA GLY A 55 9.71 -17.30 -22.46
C GLY A 55 10.56 -16.08 -22.11
N PHE A 56 10.78 -15.82 -20.83
CA PHE A 56 11.40 -14.60 -20.32
C PHE A 56 12.74 -14.23 -20.99
N LEU A 57 13.58 -15.23 -21.34
CA LEU A 57 14.83 -14.98 -22.06
C LEU A 57 14.60 -14.67 -23.55
N ILE A 58 13.60 -15.28 -24.18
CA ILE A 58 13.18 -14.95 -25.55
C ILE A 58 12.63 -13.52 -25.60
N ASP A 59 11.83 -13.12 -24.62
CA ASP A 59 11.30 -11.76 -24.50
C ASP A 59 12.42 -10.71 -24.34
N GLN A 60 13.46 -10.99 -23.54
CA GLN A 60 14.64 -10.11 -23.46
C GLN A 60 15.43 -10.05 -24.78
N LEU A 61 15.50 -11.17 -25.51
CA LEU A 61 16.14 -11.23 -26.83
C LEU A 61 15.34 -10.51 -27.91
N ASP A 62 14.00 -10.48 -27.81
CA ASP A 62 13.15 -9.70 -28.71
C ASP A 62 13.25 -8.19 -28.42
N ARG A 63 13.45 -7.79 -27.15
CA ARG A 63 13.86 -6.40 -26.85
C ARG A 63 15.24 -6.08 -27.43
N LEU A 64 16.22 -6.96 -27.27
CA LEU A 64 17.56 -6.77 -27.85
C LEU A 64 17.49 -6.67 -29.38
N ALA A 65 16.69 -7.51 -30.04
CA ALA A 65 16.44 -7.46 -31.48
C ALA A 65 15.89 -6.10 -31.94
N ASN A 66 15.04 -5.46 -31.14
CA ASN A 66 14.48 -4.14 -31.45
C ASN A 66 15.45 -2.97 -31.19
N THR A 67 16.57 -3.18 -30.48
CA THR A 67 17.62 -2.17 -30.26
C THR A 67 18.80 -2.29 -31.23
N LEU A 68 19.07 -3.49 -31.76
CA LEU A 68 20.20 -3.73 -32.65
C LEU A 68 19.89 -3.27 -34.08
N PRO A 69 20.79 -2.52 -34.76
CA PRO A 69 20.56 -2.07 -36.13
C PRO A 69 20.56 -3.19 -37.20
N VAL A 70 20.71 -4.45 -36.78
CA VAL A 70 20.80 -5.65 -37.64
C VAL A 70 19.74 -6.67 -37.17
N PRO A 71 18.90 -7.22 -38.07
CA PRO A 71 17.85 -8.18 -37.70
C PRO A 71 18.39 -9.41 -36.95
N LEU A 72 17.80 -9.73 -35.79
CA LEU A 72 18.17 -10.89 -34.98
C LEU A 72 17.25 -12.10 -35.28
N VAL A 73 17.77 -13.09 -35.99
CA VAL A 73 17.06 -14.32 -36.34
C VAL A 73 17.27 -15.39 -35.26
N LYS A 74 16.16 -15.89 -34.70
CA LYS A 74 16.16 -16.91 -33.63
C LYS A 74 16.03 -18.32 -34.22
N LEU A 75 17.06 -19.15 -34.09
CA LEU A 75 17.08 -20.55 -34.55
C LEU A 75 17.00 -21.55 -33.38
N ARG A 76 16.00 -22.44 -33.41
CA ARG A 76 15.83 -23.53 -32.43
C ARG A 76 16.51 -24.80 -32.95
N LEU A 77 17.55 -25.28 -32.27
CA LEU A 77 18.37 -26.44 -32.68
C LEU A 77 18.12 -27.66 -31.80
N ALA A 78 18.41 -28.87 -32.30
CA ALA A 78 17.97 -30.12 -31.66
C ALA A 78 18.53 -30.38 -30.24
N SER A 79 19.74 -29.89 -29.92
CA SER A 79 20.40 -30.12 -28.63
C SER A 79 21.36 -28.98 -28.27
N TRP A 80 21.81 -28.92 -27.01
CA TRP A 80 22.86 -28.00 -26.57
C TRP A 80 24.20 -28.22 -27.31
N GLN A 81 24.52 -29.46 -27.67
CA GLN A 81 25.70 -29.77 -28.47
C GLN A 81 25.60 -29.14 -29.86
N ALA A 82 24.46 -29.28 -30.55
CA ALA A 82 24.23 -28.67 -31.85
C ALA A 82 24.26 -27.12 -31.82
N VAL A 83 23.98 -26.51 -30.66
CA VAL A 83 24.11 -25.06 -30.44
C VAL A 83 25.59 -24.64 -30.34
N GLN A 84 26.41 -25.37 -29.57
CA GLN A 84 27.86 -25.10 -29.47
C GLN A 84 28.62 -25.42 -30.76
N GLU A 85 28.27 -26.51 -31.45
CA GLU A 85 28.77 -26.81 -32.81
C GLU A 85 28.33 -25.74 -33.82
N GLY A 86 27.11 -25.21 -33.67
CA GLY A 86 26.60 -24.10 -34.47
C GLY A 86 27.41 -22.80 -34.30
N LEU A 87 27.82 -22.48 -33.07
CA LEU A 87 28.72 -21.36 -32.78
C LEU A 87 30.11 -21.58 -33.41
N GLN A 88 30.71 -22.74 -33.19
CA GLN A 88 32.06 -23.09 -33.69
C GLN A 88 32.14 -23.13 -35.23
N SER A 89 31.05 -23.49 -35.90
CA SER A 89 30.94 -23.51 -37.37
C SER A 89 30.54 -22.16 -37.99
N GLY A 90 30.32 -21.11 -37.19
CA GLY A 90 29.83 -19.81 -37.66
C GLY A 90 28.39 -19.83 -38.17
N ARG A 91 27.63 -20.90 -37.91
CA ARG A 91 26.19 -21.00 -38.19
C ARG A 91 25.34 -20.21 -37.18
N CYS A 92 25.90 -19.91 -36.03
CA CYS A 92 25.29 -19.14 -34.96
C CYS A 92 26.26 -18.03 -34.55
N ASP A 93 25.80 -16.79 -34.52
CA ASP A 93 26.60 -15.65 -34.04
C ASP A 93 26.55 -15.54 -32.52
N LEU A 94 25.41 -15.91 -31.93
CA LEU A 94 25.07 -15.74 -30.51
C LEU A 94 24.44 -17.02 -29.96
N VAL A 95 24.85 -17.46 -28.77
CA VAL A 95 24.22 -18.58 -28.03
C VAL A 95 24.06 -18.22 -26.55
N PRO A 96 23.03 -18.74 -25.85
CA PRO A 96 22.80 -18.39 -24.44
C PRO A 96 23.82 -19.11 -23.54
N ASN A 97 24.54 -18.34 -22.73
CA ASN A 97 25.40 -18.84 -21.66
C ASN A 97 24.75 -18.56 -20.28
N ILE A 98 24.68 -19.58 -19.44
CA ILE A 98 24.09 -19.50 -18.10
C ILE A 98 25.09 -20.15 -17.14
N GLY A 99 25.84 -19.32 -16.42
CA GLY A 99 26.98 -19.74 -15.59
C GLY A 99 27.21 -18.82 -14.40
N PRO A 100 28.27 -19.02 -13.60
CA PRO A 100 28.59 -18.13 -12.49
C PRO A 100 28.81 -16.69 -12.95
N SER A 101 28.51 -15.68 -12.11
CA SER A 101 28.69 -14.29 -12.55
C SER A 101 30.15 -13.91 -12.86
N PRO A 102 31.18 -14.35 -12.11
CA PRO A 102 32.57 -14.23 -12.58
C PRO A 102 32.76 -14.91 -13.95
N ALA A 103 33.12 -14.12 -14.98
CA ALA A 103 33.15 -14.58 -16.36
C ALA A 103 34.21 -15.69 -16.57
N PRO A 104 33.83 -16.89 -17.07
CA PRO A 104 34.75 -18.02 -17.13
C PRO A 104 35.66 -17.96 -18.35
N ARG A 105 36.98 -17.87 -18.10
CA ARG A 105 38.10 -17.94 -19.06
C ARG A 105 38.21 -16.78 -20.07
N ALA A 106 39.46 -16.58 -20.51
CA ALA A 106 39.83 -15.60 -21.54
C ALA A 106 39.88 -16.19 -22.97
N ASP A 107 39.43 -17.42 -23.18
CA ASP A 107 39.47 -18.14 -24.48
C ASP A 107 38.16 -17.98 -25.30
N ARG A 108 37.18 -17.21 -24.81
CA ARG A 108 35.86 -17.01 -25.43
C ARG A 108 35.33 -15.59 -25.20
N LEU A 109 34.53 -15.09 -26.16
CA LEU A 109 33.85 -13.80 -26.02
C LEU A 109 32.47 -13.97 -25.37
N TYR A 110 32.22 -13.20 -24.31
CA TYR A 110 30.94 -13.13 -23.61
C TYR A 110 30.41 -11.70 -23.56
N SER A 111 29.08 -11.56 -23.59
CA SER A 111 28.41 -10.27 -23.45
C SER A 111 28.44 -9.76 -22.01
N ARG A 112 28.17 -8.47 -21.81
CA ARG A 112 27.64 -7.95 -20.54
C ARG A 112 26.45 -8.79 -20.07
N THR A 113 26.27 -8.92 -18.77
CA THR A 113 25.18 -9.71 -18.17
C THR A 113 23.82 -9.10 -18.53
N ILE A 114 22.88 -9.92 -19.01
CA ILE A 114 21.50 -9.49 -19.28
C ILE A 114 20.74 -9.35 -17.96
N LEU A 115 20.80 -10.39 -17.11
CA LEU A 115 20.25 -10.42 -15.76
C LEU A 115 20.99 -11.42 -14.90
N GLU A 116 20.82 -11.30 -13.59
CA GLU A 116 21.42 -12.21 -12.60
C GLU A 116 20.36 -12.83 -11.70
N SER A 117 20.61 -14.05 -11.24
CA SER A 117 19.73 -14.78 -10.30
C SER A 117 20.59 -15.63 -9.37
N GLU A 118 20.07 -16.02 -8.21
CA GLU A 118 20.80 -16.87 -7.27
C GLU A 118 20.58 -18.36 -7.54
N SER A 119 21.62 -19.17 -7.34
CA SER A 119 21.45 -20.62 -7.29
C SER A 119 20.59 -21.03 -6.09
N ALA A 120 19.87 -22.13 -6.24
CA ALA A 120 19.12 -22.77 -5.18
C ALA A 120 19.13 -24.29 -5.31
N ILE A 121 18.84 -24.95 -4.19
CA ILE A 121 18.74 -26.41 -4.11
C ILE A 121 17.29 -26.78 -3.81
N LEU A 122 16.68 -27.58 -4.68
CA LEU A 122 15.41 -28.26 -4.45
C LEU A 122 15.71 -29.68 -3.96
N TYR A 123 15.22 -30.07 -2.78
CA TYR A 123 15.64 -31.33 -2.13
C TYR A 123 14.56 -32.01 -1.28
N ARG A 124 14.80 -33.30 -1.00
CA ARG A 124 14.05 -34.17 -0.09
C ARG A 124 15.05 -34.83 0.88
N GLY A 125 14.78 -34.80 2.18
CA GLY A 125 15.67 -35.40 3.19
C GLY A 125 16.92 -34.57 3.52
N LYS A 126 18.07 -35.22 3.75
CA LYS A 126 19.31 -34.58 4.26
C LYS A 126 20.33 -34.30 3.13
N LEU A 127 20.63 -33.03 2.89
CA LEU A 127 21.51 -32.55 1.82
C LEU A 127 22.93 -33.16 1.83
N ASN A 128 23.53 -33.34 3.02
CA ASN A 128 24.92 -33.82 3.15
C ASN A 128 25.13 -35.27 2.68
N THR A 129 24.05 -36.05 2.52
CA THR A 129 24.08 -37.42 1.98
C THR A 129 23.09 -37.58 0.83
N ALA A 130 22.77 -36.49 0.13
CA ALA A 130 21.85 -36.51 -1.00
C ALA A 130 22.52 -37.11 -2.24
N VAL A 131 21.69 -37.59 -3.17
CA VAL A 131 22.08 -37.78 -4.57
C VAL A 131 21.67 -36.49 -5.29
N PHE A 132 22.65 -35.66 -5.59
CA PHE A 132 22.47 -34.42 -6.35
C PHE A 132 22.38 -34.73 -7.84
N LEU A 133 21.20 -34.56 -8.39
CA LEU A 133 21.00 -34.43 -9.83
C LEU A 133 21.66 -33.12 -10.27
N THR A 134 22.68 -33.22 -11.13
CA THR A 134 23.33 -32.06 -11.74
C THR A 134 23.05 -32.03 -13.24
N SER A 135 22.91 -30.83 -13.79
CA SER A 135 22.73 -30.63 -15.24
C SER A 135 24.06 -30.18 -15.84
N PRO A 136 24.52 -30.74 -16.98
CA PRO A 136 25.84 -30.43 -17.56
C PRO A 136 26.01 -28.98 -18.03
N ILE A 137 24.92 -28.20 -18.09
CA ILE A 137 24.93 -26.76 -18.35
C ILE A 137 25.59 -26.01 -17.18
N TRP A 138 25.51 -26.55 -15.96
CA TRP A 138 25.88 -25.88 -14.72
C TRP A 138 27.33 -26.18 -14.30
N GLN A 139 28.23 -25.23 -14.52
CA GLN A 139 29.66 -25.38 -14.18
C GLN A 139 29.98 -25.28 -12.67
N GLN A 140 29.00 -25.48 -11.78
CA GLN A 140 29.13 -25.37 -10.32
C GLN A 140 29.42 -26.69 -9.59
N ASN A 141 29.52 -27.83 -10.29
CA ASN A 141 29.75 -29.17 -9.67
C ASN A 141 30.95 -29.21 -8.70
N LYS A 142 32.03 -28.46 -8.97
CA LYS A 142 33.19 -28.32 -8.06
C LYS A 142 32.86 -27.56 -6.77
N ARG A 143 32.09 -26.46 -6.86
CA ARG A 143 31.60 -25.70 -5.68
C ARG A 143 30.64 -26.55 -4.85
N LEU A 144 29.75 -27.30 -5.52
CA LEU A 144 28.80 -28.21 -4.87
C LEU A 144 29.51 -29.33 -4.08
N ALA A 145 30.60 -29.88 -4.62
CA ALA A 145 31.44 -30.87 -3.93
C ALA A 145 32.16 -30.30 -2.68
N ARG A 146 32.46 -28.99 -2.64
CA ARG A 146 33.00 -28.33 -1.44
C ARG A 146 31.93 -28.19 -0.34
N LEU A 147 30.69 -27.81 -0.70
CA LEU A 147 29.60 -27.66 0.27
C LEU A 147 29.09 -29.00 0.84
N TYR A 148 29.00 -30.04 0.02
CA TYR A 148 28.45 -31.34 0.40
C TYR A 148 29.39 -32.49 0.01
N PRO A 149 30.57 -32.61 0.64
CA PRO A 149 31.61 -33.57 0.26
C PRO A 149 31.24 -35.04 0.52
N LYS A 150 30.13 -35.31 1.21
CA LYS A 150 29.57 -36.66 1.44
C LYS A 150 28.35 -36.97 0.56
N ALA A 151 27.98 -36.07 -0.36
CA ALA A 151 26.84 -36.23 -1.25
C ALA A 151 27.30 -36.68 -2.65
N THR A 152 26.56 -37.61 -3.26
CA THR A 152 26.88 -38.17 -4.58
C THR A 152 26.33 -37.27 -5.66
N GLN A 153 27.12 -36.93 -6.68
CA GLN A 153 26.62 -36.18 -7.85
C GLN A 153 26.30 -37.13 -9.01
N LEU A 154 25.10 -37.02 -9.57
CA LEU A 154 24.66 -37.74 -10.75
C LEU A 154 24.36 -36.71 -11.85
N THR A 155 25.24 -36.63 -12.84
CA THR A 155 25.05 -35.73 -14.00
C THR A 155 24.05 -36.35 -14.96
N LEU A 156 22.94 -35.66 -15.21
CA LEU A 156 21.86 -36.15 -16.06
C LEU A 156 22.24 -36.11 -17.54
N ALA A 157 22.11 -37.26 -18.22
CA ALA A 157 22.33 -37.39 -19.66
C ALA A 157 21.30 -36.58 -20.49
N ASN A 158 20.08 -36.42 -19.98
CA ASN A 158 19.09 -35.49 -20.52
C ASN A 158 18.90 -34.32 -19.53
N PRO A 159 19.40 -33.10 -19.84
CA PRO A 159 19.27 -31.92 -18.97
C PRO A 159 17.83 -31.50 -18.67
N ASN A 160 16.85 -32.02 -19.42
CA ASN A 160 15.45 -31.60 -19.39
C ASN A 160 14.64 -32.44 -18.38
N GLY A 161 15.05 -33.69 -18.11
CA GLY A 161 14.29 -34.65 -17.30
C GLY A 161 14.42 -34.48 -15.78
N TRP A 162 15.21 -33.52 -15.31
CA TRP A 162 15.67 -33.44 -13.91
C TRP A 162 14.55 -33.40 -12.86
N PHE A 163 13.42 -32.75 -13.17
CA PHE A 163 12.31 -32.62 -12.22
C PHE A 163 11.50 -33.92 -12.10
N GLU A 164 11.30 -34.63 -13.22
CA GLU A 164 10.65 -35.94 -13.21
C GLU A 164 11.58 -37.03 -12.64
N ALA A 165 12.89 -36.95 -12.86
CA ALA A 165 13.89 -37.78 -12.18
C ALA A 165 13.88 -37.56 -10.64
N LEU A 166 13.75 -36.31 -10.19
CA LEU A 166 13.61 -35.96 -8.77
C LEU A 166 12.27 -36.44 -8.16
N LYS A 167 11.18 -36.43 -8.94
CA LYS A 167 9.89 -37.04 -8.56
C LYS A 167 10.00 -38.56 -8.45
N ALA A 168 10.59 -39.21 -9.46
CA ALA A 168 10.79 -40.66 -9.56
C ALA A 168 11.76 -41.23 -8.50
N GLY A 169 12.61 -40.37 -7.92
CA GLY A 169 13.55 -40.75 -6.86
C GLY A 169 14.92 -41.19 -7.37
N GLU A 170 15.25 -40.92 -8.64
CA GLU A 170 16.60 -41.11 -9.20
C GLU A 170 17.66 -40.25 -8.50
N GLY A 171 17.23 -39.16 -7.86
CA GLY A 171 18.02 -38.40 -6.91
C GLY A 171 17.15 -37.80 -5.80
N SER A 172 17.80 -37.15 -4.83
CA SER A 172 17.16 -36.54 -3.66
C SER A 172 17.45 -35.04 -3.49
N ALA A 173 18.32 -34.47 -4.33
CA ALA A 173 18.48 -33.03 -4.47
C ALA A 173 18.75 -32.65 -5.93
N TYR A 174 18.47 -31.40 -6.29
CA TYR A 174 18.86 -30.79 -7.56
C TYR A 174 19.37 -29.37 -7.31
N LEU A 175 20.53 -29.04 -7.86
CA LEU A 175 21.08 -27.68 -7.89
C LEU A 175 20.65 -27.00 -9.19
N GLY A 176 20.05 -25.82 -9.09
CA GLY A 176 19.66 -25.03 -10.25
C GLY A 176 19.35 -23.57 -9.90
N ASP A 177 18.61 -22.89 -10.78
CA ASP A 177 18.31 -21.47 -10.68
C ASP A 177 17.08 -21.24 -9.80
N TYR A 178 17.14 -20.28 -8.88
CA TYR A 178 16.04 -20.02 -7.96
C TYR A 178 14.75 -19.53 -8.65
N LEU A 179 14.82 -18.78 -9.75
CA LEU A 179 13.61 -18.40 -10.52
C LEU A 179 12.91 -19.63 -11.11
N GLN A 180 13.65 -20.49 -11.81
CA GLN A 180 13.20 -21.75 -12.39
C GLN A 180 12.60 -22.66 -11.32
N LEU A 181 13.30 -22.84 -10.19
CA LEU A 181 12.83 -23.71 -9.11
C LEU A 181 11.58 -23.15 -8.42
N ARG A 182 11.51 -21.84 -8.17
CA ARG A 182 10.34 -21.18 -7.58
C ARG A 182 9.13 -21.21 -8.52
N HIS A 183 9.33 -20.99 -9.81
CA HIS A 183 8.27 -21.08 -10.83
C HIS A 183 7.70 -22.51 -10.92
N LEU A 184 8.56 -23.53 -10.98
CA LEU A 184 8.14 -24.93 -11.07
C LEU A 184 7.48 -25.43 -9.78
N MET A 185 7.96 -25.05 -8.59
CA MET A 185 7.28 -25.38 -7.33
C MET A 185 5.88 -24.76 -7.22
N ARG A 186 5.67 -23.55 -7.76
CA ARG A 186 4.34 -22.93 -7.80
C ARG A 186 3.35 -23.70 -8.68
N GLN A 187 3.83 -24.31 -9.77
CA GLN A 187 3.02 -25.15 -10.66
C GLN A 187 2.85 -26.59 -10.14
N ASN A 188 3.87 -27.13 -9.45
CA ASN A 188 3.94 -28.50 -8.97
C ASN A 188 4.30 -28.51 -7.46
N PRO A 189 3.37 -28.15 -6.55
CA PRO A 189 3.59 -28.21 -5.11
C PRO A 189 3.60 -29.67 -4.61
N ALA A 190 4.75 -30.34 -4.77
CA ALA A 190 4.92 -31.74 -4.39
C ALA A 190 5.30 -31.90 -2.91
N GLU A 191 4.65 -32.85 -2.23
CA GLU A 191 4.89 -33.11 -0.81
C GLU A 191 6.36 -33.50 -0.52
N GLY A 192 6.88 -32.95 0.58
CA GLY A 192 8.23 -33.24 1.08
C GLY A 192 9.40 -32.63 0.29
N LEU A 193 9.16 -31.86 -0.77
CA LEU A 193 10.21 -31.04 -1.40
C LEU A 193 10.40 -29.71 -0.66
N ARG A 194 11.67 -29.33 -0.46
CA ARG A 194 12.10 -28.06 0.16
C ARG A 194 13.03 -27.30 -0.77
N LEU A 195 12.91 -25.97 -0.80
CA LEU A 195 13.78 -25.09 -1.57
C LEU A 195 14.72 -24.32 -0.64
N ARG A 196 16.02 -24.33 -0.92
CA ARG A 196 17.04 -23.55 -0.23
C ARG A 196 17.76 -22.63 -1.22
N ARG A 197 17.55 -21.32 -1.10
CA ARG A 197 18.28 -20.27 -1.84
C ARG A 197 19.73 -20.21 -1.31
N LEU A 198 20.71 -20.11 -2.21
CA LEU A 198 22.15 -20.02 -1.90
C LEU A 198 22.61 -18.58 -2.14
N ARG A 199 22.66 -17.77 -1.07
CA ARG A 199 22.76 -16.32 -1.17
C ARG A 199 24.18 -15.76 -1.27
N SER A 200 25.08 -16.33 -2.07
CA SER A 200 26.37 -15.67 -2.32
C SER A 200 26.60 -15.30 -3.76
N ASP A 201 27.47 -14.31 -3.90
CA ASP A 201 28.32 -13.93 -5.01
C ASP A 201 28.86 -15.16 -5.76
N ASP A 202 29.41 -16.13 -5.03
CA ASP A 202 29.92 -17.42 -5.52
C ASP A 202 28.82 -18.37 -6.06
N TRP A 203 27.55 -18.08 -5.73
CA TRP A 203 26.32 -18.73 -6.18
C TRP A 203 25.44 -17.86 -7.09
N VAL A 204 25.85 -16.64 -7.47
CA VAL A 204 25.12 -15.83 -8.47
C VAL A 204 25.37 -16.35 -9.88
N ILE A 205 24.30 -16.39 -10.67
CA ILE A 205 24.23 -16.89 -12.03
C ILE A 205 24.08 -15.71 -12.98
N GLY A 206 25.09 -15.46 -13.80
CA GLY A 206 25.03 -14.50 -14.89
C GLY A 206 24.38 -15.13 -16.14
N TYR A 207 23.29 -14.53 -16.61
CA TYR A 207 22.69 -14.86 -17.91
C TYR A 207 23.32 -13.95 -18.97
N ARG A 208 24.04 -14.56 -19.93
CA ARG A 208 24.86 -13.88 -20.93
C ARG A 208 24.66 -14.49 -22.32
N LEU A 209 25.18 -13.83 -23.33
CA LEU A 209 25.41 -14.41 -24.64
C LEU A 209 26.89 -14.77 -24.76
N GLU A 210 27.17 -15.97 -25.24
CA GLU A 210 28.45 -16.34 -25.81
C GLU A 210 28.41 -16.00 -27.30
N LEU A 211 29.49 -15.40 -27.82
CA LEU A 211 29.54 -14.85 -29.17
C LEU A 211 30.64 -15.52 -30.00
N GLY A 212 30.45 -15.53 -31.32
CA GLY A 212 31.54 -15.84 -32.25
C GLY A 212 32.73 -14.88 -32.08
N ASP A 213 33.94 -15.35 -32.41
CA ASP A 213 35.20 -14.63 -32.13
C ASP A 213 35.40 -13.40 -33.03
N LYS A 214 34.69 -12.32 -32.68
CA LYS A 214 34.66 -11.02 -33.37
C LYS A 214 34.49 -9.90 -32.31
N PRO A 215 35.53 -9.10 -32.02
CA PRO A 215 35.42 -7.99 -31.06
C PRO A 215 34.35 -6.94 -31.41
N GLU A 216 34.03 -6.78 -32.69
CA GLU A 216 32.99 -5.88 -33.21
C GLU A 216 31.60 -6.37 -32.82
N LEU A 217 31.36 -7.68 -32.94
CA LEU A 217 30.12 -8.34 -32.53
C LEU A 217 29.90 -8.22 -31.02
N LYS A 218 30.95 -8.40 -30.21
CA LYS A 218 30.90 -8.16 -28.76
C LYS A 218 30.51 -6.71 -28.45
N ARG A 219 31.16 -5.73 -29.07
CA ARG A 219 30.87 -4.29 -28.86
C ARG A 219 29.46 -3.89 -29.31
N LEU A 220 28.96 -4.48 -30.40
CA LEU A 220 27.59 -4.31 -30.90
C LEU A 220 26.56 -4.83 -29.88
N VAL A 221 26.70 -6.08 -29.44
CA VAL A 221 25.79 -6.73 -28.49
C VAL A 221 25.87 -6.11 -27.09
N ASP A 222 27.06 -5.78 -26.60
CA ASP A 222 27.23 -5.09 -25.32
C ASP A 222 26.54 -3.72 -25.33
N THR A 223 26.57 -3.00 -26.46
CA THR A 223 25.86 -1.72 -26.60
C THR A 223 24.34 -1.94 -26.64
N GLY A 224 23.84 -2.92 -27.41
CA GLY A 224 22.42 -3.29 -27.38
C GLY A 224 21.93 -3.65 -25.96
N ILE A 225 22.72 -4.43 -25.20
CA ILE A 225 22.40 -4.81 -23.81
C ILE A 225 22.45 -3.61 -22.85
N ARG A 226 23.38 -2.66 -23.03
CA ARG A 226 23.39 -1.41 -22.23
C ARG A 226 22.11 -0.61 -22.43
N TYR A 227 21.51 -0.67 -23.61
CA TYR A 227 20.26 0.04 -23.93
C TYR A 227 18.98 -0.70 -23.47
N LEU A 228 19.09 -1.87 -22.85
CA LEU A 228 17.98 -2.55 -22.17
C LEU A 228 17.83 -2.00 -20.75
N THR A 229 16.80 -1.16 -20.52
CA THR A 229 16.57 -0.54 -19.20
C THR A 229 16.14 -1.56 -18.14
N PRO A 230 16.63 -1.47 -16.88
CA PRO A 230 16.30 -2.44 -15.83
C PRO A 230 14.79 -2.60 -15.57
N GLY A 231 14.04 -1.49 -15.57
CA GLY A 231 12.59 -1.50 -15.28
C GLY A 231 11.77 -2.34 -16.27
N ALA A 232 12.16 -2.37 -17.55
CA ALA A 232 11.49 -3.17 -18.58
C ALA A 232 11.70 -4.68 -18.36
N LEU A 233 12.91 -5.06 -17.93
CA LEU A 233 13.26 -6.45 -17.60
C LEU A 233 12.49 -6.96 -16.37
N TYR A 234 12.31 -6.10 -15.35
CA TYR A 234 11.44 -6.42 -14.21
C TYR A 234 9.96 -6.54 -14.60
N GLN A 235 9.44 -5.63 -15.44
CA GLN A 235 8.06 -5.67 -15.95
C GLN A 235 7.77 -6.97 -16.72
N ASP A 236 8.75 -7.47 -17.48
CA ASP A 236 8.63 -8.76 -18.17
C ASP A 236 8.63 -9.94 -17.20
N LEU A 237 9.49 -9.93 -16.18
CA LEU A 237 9.57 -11.01 -15.20
C LEU A 237 8.25 -11.20 -14.44
N GLU A 238 7.52 -10.12 -14.13
CA GLU A 238 6.21 -10.16 -13.47
C GLU A 238 5.19 -11.03 -14.24
N ARG A 239 5.27 -11.06 -15.58
CA ARG A 239 4.39 -11.88 -16.43
C ARG A 239 4.59 -13.39 -16.21
N TYR A 240 5.77 -13.80 -15.73
CA TYR A 240 6.12 -15.19 -15.45
C TYR A 240 6.08 -15.54 -13.96
N LEU A 241 6.44 -14.61 -13.07
CA LEU A 241 6.56 -14.84 -11.64
C LEU A 241 6.10 -13.64 -10.80
N ALA A 242 4.97 -13.80 -10.12
CA ALA A 242 4.53 -12.88 -9.07
C ALA A 242 5.58 -12.79 -7.95
N ASP A 243 5.81 -11.59 -7.42
CA ASP A 243 6.87 -11.25 -6.47
C ASP A 243 8.29 -11.64 -6.97
N GLY A 244 8.50 -11.63 -8.29
CA GLY A 244 9.79 -11.86 -8.93
C GLY A 244 10.80 -10.72 -8.69
N LYS A 245 10.35 -9.50 -8.35
CA LYS A 245 11.20 -8.31 -8.20
C LYS A 245 12.33 -8.48 -7.18
N GLN A 246 12.11 -9.20 -6.09
CA GLN A 246 13.10 -9.47 -5.04
C GLN A 246 13.98 -10.71 -5.31
N THR A 247 14.06 -11.12 -6.58
CA THR A 247 14.58 -12.46 -6.97
C THR A 247 15.72 -12.42 -7.99
N ILE A 248 15.87 -11.33 -8.72
CA ILE A 248 16.94 -11.13 -9.71
C ILE A 248 17.76 -9.89 -9.39
N ASN A 249 18.96 -9.85 -9.97
CA ASN A 249 19.97 -8.80 -9.79
C ASN A 249 20.24 -8.55 -8.29
N PRO A 250 20.62 -9.59 -7.52
CA PRO A 250 21.10 -9.37 -6.17
C PRO A 250 22.32 -8.46 -6.23
N VAL A 251 22.33 -7.39 -5.43
CA VAL A 251 23.59 -6.70 -5.14
C VAL A 251 24.52 -7.75 -4.50
N HIS A 252 25.71 -7.84 -5.06
CA HIS A 252 26.79 -8.74 -4.71
C HIS A 252 28.05 -8.16 -5.35
N PHE A 253 29.21 -8.31 -4.72
CA PHE A 253 30.43 -7.59 -5.06
C PHE A 253 31.62 -8.53 -4.99
N THR A 254 32.42 -8.58 -6.06
CA THR A 254 33.69 -9.32 -6.05
C THR A 254 34.64 -8.78 -4.97
N ASP A 255 35.59 -9.62 -4.51
CA ASP A 255 36.61 -9.24 -3.52
C ASP A 255 37.35 -7.93 -3.86
N GLU A 256 37.49 -7.63 -5.16
CA GLU A 256 38.11 -6.40 -5.67
C GLU A 256 37.16 -5.19 -5.51
N GLU A 257 35.88 -5.34 -5.87
CA GLU A 257 34.85 -4.30 -5.69
C GLU A 257 34.59 -4.01 -4.20
N GLN A 258 34.47 -5.05 -3.35
CA GLN A 258 34.34 -4.90 -1.89
C GLN A 258 35.55 -4.18 -1.30
N ALA A 259 36.78 -4.58 -1.67
CA ALA A 259 37.99 -3.94 -1.19
C ALA A 259 38.14 -2.49 -1.66
N TRP A 260 37.64 -2.17 -2.85
CA TRP A 260 37.63 -0.81 -3.39
C TRP A 260 36.59 0.06 -2.67
N LEU A 261 35.36 -0.43 -2.46
CA LEU A 261 34.29 0.21 -1.69
C LEU A 261 34.70 0.51 -0.25
N ALA A 262 35.23 -0.50 0.47
CA ALA A 262 35.72 -0.37 1.84
C ALA A 262 36.96 0.55 1.98
N GLY A 263 37.63 0.84 0.86
CA GLY A 263 38.75 1.78 0.76
C GLY A 263 38.30 3.20 0.44
N ARG A 264 38.97 3.83 -0.53
CA ARG A 264 38.62 5.19 -1.00
C ARG A 264 37.44 5.21 -1.98
N GLY A 265 37.04 4.07 -2.55
CA GLY A 265 36.03 3.98 -3.61
C GLY A 265 34.60 4.35 -3.18
N SER A 266 34.30 4.27 -1.87
CA SER A 266 33.01 4.73 -1.33
C SER A 266 32.76 6.24 -1.43
N ARG A 267 33.74 7.05 -1.86
CA ARG A 267 33.55 8.48 -2.19
C ARG A 267 33.80 8.69 -3.68
N VAL A 268 32.81 9.22 -4.38
CA VAL A 268 32.79 9.38 -5.83
C VAL A 268 32.60 10.85 -6.17
N ARG A 269 33.59 11.44 -6.83
CA ARG A 269 33.57 12.82 -7.30
C ARG A 269 32.74 12.88 -8.58
N LEU A 270 31.63 13.61 -8.53
CA LEU A 270 30.64 13.67 -9.60
C LEU A 270 30.57 15.07 -10.19
N VAL A 271 30.85 15.20 -11.48
CA VAL A 271 30.43 16.37 -12.28
C VAL A 271 29.05 16.13 -12.87
N ILE A 272 28.35 17.22 -13.16
CA ILE A 272 26.94 17.22 -13.55
C ILE A 272 26.82 18.15 -14.75
N ASN A 273 26.14 17.72 -15.81
CA ASN A 273 25.68 18.64 -16.84
C ASN A 273 24.53 19.48 -16.25
N PRO A 274 24.70 20.80 -16.03
CA PRO A 274 23.63 21.65 -15.46
C PRO A 274 22.53 21.95 -16.49
N ASP A 275 22.87 21.85 -17.78
CA ASP A 275 22.05 22.30 -18.91
C ASP A 275 20.94 21.28 -19.27
N LEU A 276 20.90 20.11 -18.62
CA LEU A 276 20.02 18.98 -18.93
C LEU A 276 18.94 18.71 -17.85
N MET A 277 18.46 19.75 -17.18
CA MET A 277 17.25 19.64 -16.34
C MET A 277 16.02 19.27 -17.21
N PRO A 278 15.10 18.40 -16.77
CA PRO A 278 14.95 17.82 -15.42
C PRO A 278 15.80 16.57 -15.13
N TYR A 279 16.65 16.11 -16.06
CA TYR A 279 17.42 14.88 -15.87
C TYR A 279 18.63 15.08 -14.97
N SER A 280 19.38 16.15 -15.16
CA SER A 280 20.65 16.40 -14.47
C SER A 280 20.76 17.89 -14.11
N GLY A 281 21.17 18.18 -12.88
CA GLY A 281 21.37 19.55 -12.40
C GLY A 281 21.82 19.64 -10.95
N ILE A 282 22.03 20.86 -10.46
CA ILE A 282 22.34 21.16 -9.06
C ILE A 282 21.45 22.28 -8.51
N ASN A 283 21.22 22.29 -7.21
CA ASN A 283 20.64 23.45 -6.52
C ASN A 283 21.71 24.53 -6.28
N GLU A 284 21.27 25.72 -5.84
CA GLU A 284 22.15 26.85 -5.49
C GLU A 284 23.15 26.55 -4.35
N GLN A 285 22.95 25.45 -3.63
CA GLN A 285 23.81 24.94 -2.55
C GLN A 285 24.75 23.81 -3.02
N GLY A 286 24.82 23.56 -4.34
CA GLY A 286 25.69 22.54 -4.97
C GLY A 286 25.20 21.09 -4.85
N GLN A 287 23.99 20.85 -4.35
CA GLN A 287 23.43 19.50 -4.17
C GLN A 287 22.77 18.97 -5.45
N LEU A 288 22.81 17.63 -5.62
CA LEU A 288 22.24 16.89 -6.74
C LEU A 288 20.71 17.07 -6.91
N ARG A 289 20.30 17.71 -8.01
CA ARG A 289 18.93 17.64 -8.54
C ARG A 289 18.85 16.84 -9.83
N GLY A 290 17.62 16.46 -10.14
CA GLY A 290 17.20 15.88 -11.39
C GLY A 290 16.99 14.40 -11.19
N TRP A 291 16.37 13.79 -12.18
CA TRP A 291 16.08 12.36 -12.19
C TRP A 291 17.37 11.50 -12.05
N SER A 292 18.53 11.98 -12.52
CA SER A 292 19.86 11.42 -12.24
C SER A 292 20.24 11.46 -10.76
N GLY A 293 19.79 12.47 -10.01
CA GLY A 293 19.96 12.56 -8.56
C GLY A 293 19.19 11.49 -7.79
N ASP A 294 17.92 11.23 -8.16
CA ASP A 294 17.14 10.13 -7.59
C ASP A 294 17.86 8.79 -7.79
N VAL A 295 18.26 8.54 -9.04
CA VAL A 295 18.94 7.31 -9.46
C VAL A 295 20.29 7.18 -8.75
N LEU A 296 21.10 8.24 -8.68
CA LEU A 296 22.42 8.14 -8.07
C LEU A 296 22.35 7.89 -6.57
N ARG A 297 21.51 8.59 -5.79
CA ARG A 297 21.45 8.27 -4.36
C ARG A 297 20.70 6.95 -4.10
N TRP A 298 19.83 6.49 -5.00
CA TRP A 298 19.39 5.08 -5.01
C TRP A 298 20.61 4.16 -5.09
N VAL A 299 21.37 4.20 -6.20
CA VAL A 299 22.60 3.40 -6.36
C VAL A 299 23.56 3.59 -5.18
N GLY A 300 23.72 4.80 -4.66
CA GLY A 300 24.64 5.12 -3.57
C GLY A 300 24.29 4.44 -2.26
N GLN A 301 23.04 4.53 -1.83
CA GLN A 301 22.58 3.76 -0.68
C GLN A 301 22.52 2.24 -1.00
N GLN A 302 22.27 1.80 -2.25
CA GLN A 302 22.37 0.38 -2.66
C GLN A 302 23.78 -0.21 -2.52
N THR A 303 24.81 0.57 -2.82
CA THR A 303 26.19 0.09 -2.99
C THR A 303 27.15 0.59 -1.91
N GLY A 304 26.70 1.49 -1.04
CA GLY A 304 27.55 2.23 -0.10
C GLY A 304 28.26 3.45 -0.70
N LEU A 305 28.17 3.68 -2.02
CA LEU A 305 28.76 4.84 -2.69
C LEU A 305 28.15 6.18 -2.21
N ARG A 306 29.02 7.18 -2.03
CA ARG A 306 28.65 8.55 -1.67
C ARG A 306 29.14 9.50 -2.76
N PHE A 307 28.19 10.20 -3.37
CA PHE A 307 28.48 11.14 -4.46
C PHE A 307 28.76 12.53 -3.88
N GLU A 308 29.97 13.03 -4.09
CA GLU A 308 30.41 14.37 -3.71
C GLU A 308 30.49 15.21 -4.98
N THR A 309 29.74 16.31 -5.03
CA THR A 309 29.56 17.11 -6.24
C THR A 309 30.77 18.02 -6.52
N VAL A 310 31.26 17.96 -7.75
CA VAL A 310 32.27 18.88 -8.28
C VAL A 310 31.54 19.90 -9.15
N PRO A 311 31.55 21.20 -8.79
CA PRO A 311 30.80 22.22 -9.52
C PRO A 311 31.38 22.45 -10.92
N ALA A 312 30.49 22.74 -11.87
CA ALA A 312 30.80 23.14 -13.24
C ALA A 312 29.69 24.08 -13.75
N ALA A 313 30.06 25.10 -14.53
CA ALA A 313 29.14 26.12 -15.04
C ALA A 313 28.48 25.75 -16.38
N SER A 314 29.00 24.75 -17.10
CA SER A 314 28.39 24.21 -18.33
C SER A 314 28.76 22.74 -18.56
N ARG A 315 28.09 22.09 -19.52
CA ARG A 315 28.45 20.78 -20.06
C ARG A 315 29.95 20.66 -20.39
N GLU A 316 30.55 21.65 -21.06
CA GLU A 316 31.97 21.61 -21.46
C GLU A 316 32.91 21.59 -20.25
N GLU A 317 32.69 22.43 -19.23
CA GLU A 317 33.54 22.45 -18.04
C GLU A 317 33.42 21.13 -17.26
N ALA A 318 32.21 20.58 -17.14
CA ALA A 318 31.99 19.27 -16.54
C ALA A 318 32.75 18.16 -17.30
N LEU A 319 32.65 18.14 -18.63
CA LEU A 319 33.32 17.16 -19.48
C LEU A 319 34.85 17.25 -19.38
N ASP A 320 35.42 18.45 -19.35
CA ASP A 320 36.86 18.65 -19.22
C ASP A 320 37.39 18.26 -17.83
N LYS A 321 36.62 18.50 -16.75
CA LYS A 321 36.94 18.02 -15.40
C LYS A 321 36.92 16.49 -15.32
N LEU A 322 36.01 15.82 -16.02
CA LEU A 322 36.00 14.36 -16.14
C LEU A 322 37.25 13.86 -16.90
N ARG A 323 37.62 14.50 -18.02
CA ARG A 323 38.84 14.17 -18.80
C ARG A 323 40.12 14.27 -17.97
N ARG A 324 40.23 15.30 -17.14
CA ARG A 324 41.41 15.58 -16.29
C ARG A 324 41.50 14.69 -15.04
N GLY A 325 40.46 13.91 -14.74
CA GLY A 325 40.37 13.16 -13.49
C GLY A 325 40.16 14.06 -12.26
N GLU A 326 39.67 15.29 -12.44
CA GLU A 326 39.18 16.14 -11.35
C GLU A 326 37.88 15.58 -10.76
N ALA A 327 37.12 14.82 -11.57
CA ALA A 327 35.99 13.99 -11.17
C ALA A 327 36.12 12.55 -11.70
N ASP A 328 35.43 11.62 -11.05
CA ASP A 328 35.47 10.18 -11.33
C ASP A 328 34.38 9.76 -12.33
N MET A 329 33.23 10.47 -12.35
CA MET A 329 32.09 10.23 -13.24
C MET A 329 31.29 11.50 -13.54
N MET A 330 30.40 11.43 -14.55
CA MET A 330 29.51 12.51 -14.97
C MET A 330 28.06 12.05 -15.14
N ALA A 331 27.11 12.89 -14.71
CA ALA A 331 25.68 12.75 -14.97
C ALA A 331 25.19 13.73 -16.04
N GLY A 332 24.19 13.29 -16.83
CA GLY A 332 23.60 14.10 -17.90
C GLY A 332 24.46 14.25 -19.15
N LEU A 333 25.38 13.33 -19.42
CA LEU A 333 26.13 13.28 -20.68
C LEU A 333 25.43 12.31 -21.65
N LEU A 334 24.99 12.81 -22.81
CA LEU A 334 24.52 11.96 -23.90
C LEU A 334 25.72 11.18 -24.49
N GLU A 335 25.53 9.90 -24.78
CA GLU A 335 26.58 9.07 -25.37
C GLU A 335 26.69 9.29 -26.88
N SER A 336 27.93 9.33 -27.38
CA SER A 336 28.23 9.36 -28.81
C SER A 336 29.37 8.40 -29.15
N PRO A 337 29.54 7.99 -30.43
CA PRO A 337 30.59 7.08 -30.87
C PRO A 337 32.02 7.50 -30.48
N ARG A 338 32.24 8.80 -30.25
CA ARG A 338 33.48 9.36 -29.73
C ARG A 338 33.55 9.29 -28.21
N LEU A 339 32.51 9.72 -27.50
CA LEU A 339 32.50 9.72 -26.03
C LEU A 339 32.61 8.31 -25.45
N GLY A 340 32.07 7.27 -26.11
CA GLY A 340 32.28 5.86 -25.74
C GLY A 340 33.71 5.31 -25.98
N GLN A 341 34.60 6.11 -26.58
CA GLN A 341 36.04 5.86 -26.65
C GLN A 341 36.80 6.58 -25.52
N GLU A 342 36.35 7.77 -25.13
CA GLU A 342 36.91 8.56 -24.01
C GLU A 342 36.50 7.98 -22.63
N PHE A 343 35.26 7.48 -22.48
CA PHE A 343 34.65 7.07 -21.20
C PHE A 343 34.03 5.66 -21.24
N GLU A 344 33.80 5.07 -20.07
CA GLU A 344 33.00 3.85 -19.93
C GLU A 344 31.58 4.22 -19.47
N PHE A 345 30.56 3.88 -20.25
CA PHE A 345 29.18 4.18 -19.92
C PHE A 345 28.51 2.99 -19.19
N THR A 346 27.67 3.30 -18.21
CA THR A 346 26.77 2.32 -17.56
C THR A 346 25.70 1.82 -18.54
N ARG A 347 24.83 0.92 -18.09
CA ARG A 347 23.47 0.80 -18.64
C ARG A 347 22.77 2.15 -18.78
N THR A 348 21.88 2.21 -19.75
CA THR A 348 20.88 3.26 -19.84
C THR A 348 19.81 3.02 -18.78
N ILE A 349 19.32 4.13 -18.27
CA ILE A 349 18.43 4.16 -17.11
C ILE A 349 17.06 4.75 -17.49
N ALA A 350 17.02 5.58 -18.54
CA ALA A 350 15.82 6.04 -19.22
C ALA A 350 16.05 6.09 -20.74
N GLU A 351 14.97 5.83 -21.48
CA GLU A 351 14.79 6.18 -22.89
C GLU A 351 13.94 7.46 -22.93
N ASN A 352 14.45 8.48 -23.63
CA ASN A 352 13.85 9.81 -23.72
C ASN A 352 13.57 10.14 -25.20
N ARG A 353 12.57 10.97 -25.47
CA ARG A 353 12.15 11.31 -26.83
C ARG A 353 12.54 12.71 -27.23
N PHE A 354 12.93 12.85 -28.49
CA PHE A 354 13.10 14.17 -29.07
C PHE A 354 11.75 14.83 -29.34
N ALA A 355 11.71 16.14 -29.17
CA ALA A 355 10.60 16.99 -29.57
C ALA A 355 11.08 18.09 -30.51
N LEU A 356 10.35 18.27 -31.60
CA LEU A 356 10.64 19.24 -32.64
C LEU A 356 9.64 20.40 -32.52
N VAL A 357 10.15 21.63 -32.50
CA VAL A 357 9.36 22.86 -32.38
C VAL A 357 9.51 23.68 -33.66
N SER A 358 8.42 24.13 -34.27
CA SER A 358 8.45 24.92 -35.52
C SER A 358 7.22 25.79 -35.74
N LEU A 359 7.40 26.89 -36.48
CA LEU A 359 6.32 27.65 -37.10
C LEU A 359 5.62 26.86 -38.24
N LYS A 360 6.28 25.85 -38.82
CA LYS A 360 5.75 25.01 -39.90
C LYS A 360 4.74 23.99 -39.36
N THR A 361 3.65 23.78 -40.11
CA THR A 361 2.65 22.73 -39.87
C THR A 361 2.96 21.39 -40.56
N ARG A 362 4.13 21.29 -41.23
CA ARG A 362 4.62 20.05 -41.84
C ARG A 362 4.77 18.98 -40.76
N GLN A 363 4.03 17.87 -40.89
CA GLN A 363 4.24 16.72 -40.02
C GLN A 363 5.58 16.07 -40.36
N VAL A 364 6.49 16.09 -39.38
CA VAL A 364 7.74 15.33 -39.34
C VAL A 364 7.59 14.32 -38.20
N ARG A 365 8.06 13.09 -38.40
CA ARG A 365 8.15 12.07 -37.35
C ARG A 365 9.58 11.71 -36.98
N ARG A 366 10.53 11.91 -37.91
CA ARG A 366 11.94 11.58 -37.70
C ARG A 366 12.89 12.69 -38.15
N LEU A 367 13.99 12.83 -37.43
CA LEU A 367 15.10 13.75 -37.71
C LEU A 367 15.72 13.52 -39.09
N SER A 368 15.72 12.27 -39.57
CA SER A 368 16.18 11.92 -40.92
C SER A 368 15.36 12.57 -42.05
N GLU A 369 14.13 13.02 -41.78
CA GLU A 369 13.30 13.78 -42.73
C GLU A 369 13.73 15.26 -42.86
N LEU A 370 14.61 15.76 -42.00
CA LEU A 370 15.08 17.16 -41.94
C LEU A 370 16.38 17.39 -42.73
N SER A 371 16.79 16.43 -43.58
CA SER A 371 18.00 16.51 -44.39
C SER A 371 18.07 17.82 -45.19
N GLY A 372 19.10 18.63 -44.93
CA GLY A 372 19.31 19.95 -45.52
C GLY A 372 18.50 21.12 -44.93
N GLU A 373 17.57 20.91 -44.00
CA GLU A 373 16.87 22.00 -43.30
C GLU A 373 17.70 22.51 -42.10
N ARG A 374 17.56 23.80 -41.73
CA ARG A 374 18.27 24.39 -40.58
C ARG A 374 17.55 24.06 -39.28
N VAL A 375 18.23 23.32 -38.40
CA VAL A 375 17.71 22.85 -37.12
C VAL A 375 18.59 23.39 -36.00
N LEU A 376 18.00 24.23 -35.14
CA LEU A 376 18.64 24.71 -33.92
C LEU A 376 18.67 23.57 -32.88
N VAL A 377 19.75 23.45 -32.11
CA VAL A 377 19.92 22.42 -31.07
C VAL A 377 20.63 23.05 -29.86
N PRO A 378 20.04 23.01 -28.65
CA PRO A 378 20.67 23.49 -27.41
C PRO A 378 21.97 22.77 -27.07
N THR A 379 22.87 23.45 -26.35
CA THR A 379 24.16 22.92 -25.87
C THR A 379 24.00 21.62 -25.09
N SER A 380 22.89 21.47 -24.36
CA SER A 380 22.54 20.27 -23.58
C SER A 380 22.38 19.01 -24.43
N LEU A 381 22.01 19.14 -25.71
CA LEU A 381 21.82 18.04 -26.67
C LEU A 381 22.82 18.06 -27.84
N TYR A 382 23.57 19.15 -28.03
CA TYR A 382 24.44 19.32 -29.20
C TYR A 382 25.71 18.46 -29.13
N ASP A 383 25.69 17.29 -29.76
CA ASP A 383 26.87 16.46 -29.99
C ASP A 383 26.93 16.07 -31.48
N PRO A 384 27.89 16.60 -32.27
CA PRO A 384 27.91 16.39 -33.72
C PRO A 384 28.00 14.92 -34.14
N ASP A 385 28.76 14.11 -33.40
CA ASP A 385 28.94 12.69 -33.69
C ASP A 385 27.61 11.93 -33.49
N MET A 386 26.86 12.25 -32.43
CA MET A 386 25.51 11.71 -32.18
C MET A 386 24.50 12.20 -33.22
N LEU A 387 24.41 13.52 -33.46
CA LEU A 387 23.43 14.12 -34.37
C LEU A 387 23.60 13.62 -35.82
N SER A 388 24.84 13.37 -36.26
CA SER A 388 25.12 12.79 -37.58
C SER A 388 24.49 11.41 -37.79
N GLY A 389 24.25 10.65 -36.71
CA GLY A 389 23.59 9.35 -36.75
C GLY A 389 22.08 9.43 -37.02
N TYR A 390 21.44 10.56 -36.71
CA TYR A 390 20.01 10.78 -36.94
C TYR A 390 19.69 11.44 -38.29
N GLY A 391 20.63 12.20 -38.88
CA GLY A 391 20.48 12.71 -40.24
C GLY A 391 21.40 13.87 -40.64
N ASN A 392 21.38 14.20 -41.93
CA ASN A 392 22.16 15.28 -42.54
C ASN A 392 21.41 16.62 -42.53
N ALA A 393 20.80 16.98 -41.39
CA ALA A 393 20.25 18.33 -41.20
C ALA A 393 21.39 19.35 -41.01
N ALA A 394 21.11 20.64 -41.24
CA ALA A 394 22.04 21.71 -40.90
C ALA A 394 21.91 22.02 -39.40
N TRP A 395 22.57 21.20 -38.58
CA TRP A 395 22.60 21.29 -37.12
C TRP A 395 23.33 22.56 -36.67
N VAL A 396 22.59 23.52 -36.09
CA VAL A 396 23.13 24.77 -35.56
C VAL A 396 23.04 24.74 -34.04
N ARG A 397 24.18 24.84 -33.36
CA ARG A 397 24.24 24.95 -31.90
C ARG A 397 23.64 26.30 -31.47
N VAL A 398 22.77 26.25 -30.46
CA VAL A 398 22.38 27.39 -29.62
C VAL A 398 22.78 27.11 -28.17
N ASP A 399 22.87 28.14 -27.34
CA ASP A 399 23.25 28.01 -25.94
C ASP A 399 22.18 27.19 -25.19
N ASP A 400 20.94 27.68 -25.19
CA ASP A 400 19.79 27.09 -24.50
C ASP A 400 18.51 27.01 -25.37
N VAL A 401 17.42 26.51 -24.77
CA VAL A 401 16.11 26.36 -25.44
C VAL A 401 15.44 27.72 -25.74
N ASP A 402 15.60 28.72 -24.87
CA ASP A 402 14.92 30.01 -25.00
C ASP A 402 15.59 30.89 -26.09
N GLN A 403 16.92 30.86 -26.19
CA GLN A 403 17.66 31.39 -27.36
C GLN A 403 17.22 30.69 -28.64
N GLY A 404 17.06 29.36 -28.61
CA GLY A 404 16.52 28.59 -29.73
C GLY A 404 15.11 29.02 -30.15
N LEU A 405 14.21 29.25 -29.20
CA LEU A 405 12.85 29.74 -29.46
C LEU A 405 12.85 31.19 -29.99
N SER A 406 13.81 32.01 -29.57
CA SER A 406 14.00 33.38 -30.06
C SER A 406 14.49 33.42 -31.52
N GLU A 407 15.50 32.62 -31.89
CA GLU A 407 15.95 32.50 -33.29
C GLU A 407 14.87 31.90 -34.22
N LEU A 408 14.12 30.90 -33.73
CA LEU A 408 13.00 30.29 -34.45
C LEU A 408 11.90 31.32 -34.75
N ARG A 409 11.52 32.15 -33.76
CA ARG A 409 10.57 33.26 -33.96
C ARG A 409 11.10 34.36 -34.88
N SER A 410 12.41 34.59 -34.87
CA SER A 410 13.08 35.57 -35.73
C SER A 410 13.16 35.13 -37.20
N GLY A 411 12.76 33.90 -37.53
CA GLY A 411 12.86 33.34 -38.88
C GLY A 411 14.29 32.97 -39.30
N ASN A 412 15.23 32.92 -38.34
CA ASN A 412 16.63 32.56 -38.61
C ASN A 412 16.82 31.07 -38.86
N ALA A 413 15.88 30.23 -38.41
CA ALA A 413 15.86 28.79 -38.63
C ALA A 413 14.42 28.27 -38.76
N ASP A 414 14.29 27.06 -39.30
CA ASP A 414 13.01 26.42 -39.59
C ASP A 414 12.50 25.53 -38.45
N TRP A 415 13.42 24.99 -37.63
CA TRP A 415 13.13 24.03 -36.58
C TRP A 415 14.03 24.25 -35.36
N LEU A 416 13.52 23.94 -34.18
CA LEU A 416 14.28 23.75 -32.95
C LEU A 416 14.09 22.31 -32.49
N LEU A 417 15.20 21.58 -32.33
CA LEU A 417 15.24 20.29 -31.66
C LEU A 417 15.39 20.53 -30.15
N SER A 418 14.56 19.87 -29.36
CA SER A 418 14.66 19.84 -27.91
C SER A 418 14.36 18.43 -27.38
N GLU A 419 14.52 18.28 -26.08
CA GLU A 419 14.07 17.10 -25.34
C GLU A 419 12.60 17.35 -24.93
N LEU A 420 11.75 16.32 -25.04
CA LEU A 420 10.31 16.44 -24.82
C LEU A 420 9.95 17.04 -23.46
N TYR A 421 10.68 16.68 -22.39
CA TYR A 421 10.43 17.16 -21.02
C TYR A 421 11.13 18.48 -20.67
N GLN A 422 12.21 18.87 -21.36
CA GLN A 422 12.75 20.24 -21.33
C GLN A 422 11.70 21.27 -21.79
N LEU A 423 10.86 20.92 -22.77
CA LEU A 423 9.78 21.79 -23.23
C LEU A 423 8.68 22.08 -22.18
N GLN A 424 8.67 21.41 -21.01
CA GLN A 424 7.73 21.73 -19.93
C GLN A 424 7.79 23.19 -19.48
N TYR A 425 8.98 23.78 -19.36
CA TYR A 425 9.12 25.15 -18.87
C TYR A 425 8.62 26.17 -19.92
N PRO A 426 9.09 26.13 -21.19
CA PRO A 426 8.51 26.93 -22.27
C PRO A 426 7.00 26.72 -22.49
N LEU A 427 6.48 25.51 -22.28
CA LEU A 427 5.03 25.24 -22.38
C LEU A 427 4.25 25.95 -21.27
N ARG A 428 4.72 25.89 -20.02
CA ARG A 428 4.06 26.56 -18.87
C ARG A 428 4.16 28.07 -18.94
N SER A 429 5.31 28.61 -19.33
CA SER A 429 5.51 30.06 -19.52
C SER A 429 4.91 30.58 -20.84
N ASN A 430 4.08 29.78 -21.52
CA ASN A 430 3.43 30.08 -22.81
C ASN A 430 4.40 30.48 -23.95
N GLN A 431 5.70 30.23 -23.79
CA GLN A 431 6.73 30.45 -24.81
C GLN A 431 6.62 29.49 -26.01
N LEU A 432 5.73 28.49 -25.95
CA LEU A 432 5.37 27.64 -27.10
C LEU A 432 4.05 28.08 -27.79
N ALA A 433 3.49 29.23 -27.42
CA ALA A 433 2.39 29.83 -28.17
C ALA A 433 2.75 30.06 -29.64
N GLU A 434 1.79 29.76 -30.53
CA GLU A 434 1.88 29.86 -31.99
C GLU A 434 2.95 28.94 -32.65
N LEU A 435 3.60 28.08 -31.87
CA LEU A 435 4.55 27.08 -32.34
C LEU A 435 3.94 25.67 -32.32
N ASN A 436 4.17 24.91 -33.39
CA ASN A 436 3.84 23.50 -33.45
C ASN A 436 4.92 22.71 -32.72
N VAL A 437 4.53 22.01 -31.65
CA VAL A 437 5.39 21.09 -30.91
C VAL A 437 5.06 19.66 -31.33
N ARG A 438 6.06 18.87 -31.68
CA ARG A 438 5.89 17.50 -32.15
C ARG A 438 6.88 16.54 -31.51
N GLU A 439 6.38 15.62 -30.68
CA GLU A 439 7.09 14.42 -30.27
C GLU A 439 7.45 13.59 -31.50
N LEU A 440 8.72 13.19 -31.60
CA LEU A 440 9.26 12.36 -32.68
C LEU A 440 9.21 10.87 -32.34
N ASP A 441 9.26 10.03 -33.38
CA ASP A 441 9.50 8.59 -33.21
C ASP A 441 10.93 8.34 -32.68
N ASP A 442 11.88 9.25 -32.98
CA ASP A 442 13.28 9.12 -32.58
C ASP A 442 13.50 9.33 -31.07
N SER A 443 14.18 8.37 -30.43
CA SER A 443 14.58 8.40 -29.03
C SER A 443 16.09 8.33 -28.85
N PHE A 444 16.56 8.89 -27.73
CA PHE A 444 17.91 8.74 -27.21
C PHE A 444 17.83 8.18 -25.79
N ALA A 445 18.97 7.81 -25.20
CA ALA A 445 18.99 7.28 -23.84
C ALA A 445 20.05 7.96 -22.98
N LEU A 446 19.85 7.93 -21.66
CA LEU A 446 20.80 8.45 -20.69
C LEU A 446 21.34 7.32 -19.80
N GLY A 447 22.64 7.41 -19.52
CA GLY A 447 23.39 6.62 -18.54
C GLY A 447 24.38 7.53 -17.81
N PHE A 448 25.28 6.96 -17.02
CA PHE A 448 26.40 7.69 -16.43
C PHE A 448 27.69 7.41 -17.20
N ALA A 449 28.48 8.45 -17.44
CA ALA A 449 29.81 8.33 -18.01
C ALA A 449 30.84 8.25 -16.89
N VAL A 450 31.65 7.19 -16.87
CA VAL A 450 32.69 6.96 -15.86
C VAL A 450 34.06 7.10 -16.51
N ASN A 451 35.01 7.75 -15.81
CA ASN A 451 36.38 7.81 -16.29
C ASN A 451 36.96 6.39 -16.37
N ARG A 452 37.60 6.04 -17.48
CA ARG A 452 38.13 4.68 -17.73
C ARG A 452 39.23 4.23 -16.76
N GLN A 453 39.75 5.12 -15.91
CA GLN A 453 40.61 4.79 -14.78
C GLN A 453 39.84 4.12 -13.61
N HIS A 454 38.52 4.11 -13.63
CA HIS A 454 37.65 3.64 -12.54
C HIS A 454 36.64 2.58 -13.02
N LEU A 455 37.12 1.53 -13.68
CA LEU A 455 36.24 0.43 -14.17
C LEU A 455 35.46 -0.28 -13.06
N LEU A 456 36.01 -0.36 -11.84
CA LEU A 456 35.30 -0.88 -10.66
C LEU A 456 34.08 -0.03 -10.28
N LEU A 457 34.19 1.30 -10.37
CA LEU A 457 33.05 2.21 -10.19
C LEU A 457 31.99 1.95 -11.27
N ALA A 458 32.38 1.78 -12.53
CA ALA A 458 31.44 1.46 -13.60
C ALA A 458 30.70 0.12 -13.38
N SER A 459 31.39 -0.90 -12.85
CA SER A 459 30.80 -2.22 -12.52
C SER A 459 29.80 -2.12 -11.36
N VAL A 460 30.21 -1.51 -10.23
CA VAL A 460 29.37 -1.29 -9.04
C VAL A 460 28.14 -0.43 -9.36
N LEU A 461 28.30 0.59 -10.23
CA LEU A 461 27.17 1.39 -10.73
C LEU A 461 26.21 0.53 -11.57
N ASP A 462 26.71 -0.31 -12.49
CA ASP A 462 25.86 -1.15 -13.35
C ASP A 462 25.04 -2.17 -12.53
N GLN A 463 25.64 -2.77 -11.51
CA GLN A 463 24.96 -3.63 -10.53
C GLN A 463 23.89 -2.87 -9.73
N GLY A 464 24.27 -1.71 -9.16
CA GLY A 464 23.35 -0.88 -8.38
C GLY A 464 22.16 -0.36 -9.20
N LEU A 465 22.38 -0.05 -10.48
CA LEU A 465 21.34 0.31 -11.43
C LEU A 465 20.40 -0.84 -11.76
N MET A 466 20.94 -2.06 -11.86
CA MET A 466 20.14 -3.27 -12.09
C MET A 466 19.20 -3.63 -10.92
N THR A 467 19.26 -2.92 -9.79
CA THR A 467 18.27 -3.02 -8.69
C THR A 467 16.98 -2.23 -8.94
N LEU A 468 16.98 -1.27 -9.88
CA LEU A 468 15.84 -0.38 -10.14
C LEU A 468 14.67 -1.14 -10.77
N ASN A 469 13.67 -1.46 -9.96
CA ASN A 469 12.54 -2.26 -10.37
C ASN A 469 11.44 -1.45 -11.09
N SER A 470 10.43 -2.14 -11.61
CA SER A 470 9.33 -1.56 -12.38
C SER A 470 8.51 -0.51 -11.62
N GLU A 471 8.37 -0.63 -10.29
CA GLU A 471 7.64 0.34 -9.45
C GLU A 471 8.50 1.58 -9.18
N GLN A 472 9.77 1.39 -8.83
CA GLN A 472 10.71 2.49 -8.60
C GLN A 472 10.88 3.32 -9.87
N MET A 473 11.10 2.67 -11.02
CA MET A 473 11.21 3.37 -12.30
C MET A 473 9.91 4.13 -12.64
N ALA A 474 8.73 3.57 -12.33
CA ALA A 474 7.46 4.26 -12.51
C ALA A 474 7.30 5.49 -11.58
N GLU A 475 7.75 5.42 -10.31
CA GLU A 475 7.78 6.57 -9.39
C GLU A 475 8.69 7.69 -9.92
N LEU A 476 9.90 7.34 -10.38
CA LEU A 476 10.86 8.29 -10.96
C LEU A 476 10.31 8.96 -12.23
N ILE A 477 9.67 8.18 -13.10
CA ILE A 477 9.00 8.71 -14.30
C ILE A 477 7.84 9.61 -13.88
N GLN A 478 6.94 9.17 -13.00
CA GLN A 478 5.79 9.97 -12.54
C GLN A 478 6.19 11.30 -11.88
N ARG A 479 7.33 11.34 -11.19
CA ARG A 479 7.87 12.53 -10.52
C ARG A 479 8.38 13.59 -11.48
N TRP A 480 9.07 13.19 -12.55
CA TRP A 480 9.81 14.11 -13.44
C TRP A 480 9.18 14.26 -14.84
N HIS A 481 8.50 13.23 -15.33
CA HIS A 481 7.95 13.13 -16.69
C HIS A 481 6.44 13.44 -16.73
N ARG A 482 5.90 14.23 -15.78
CA ARG A 482 4.46 14.56 -15.71
C ARG A 482 4.06 15.63 -16.73
N LEU A 483 4.00 15.25 -18.00
CA LEU A 483 3.79 16.15 -19.14
C LEU A 483 2.41 15.96 -19.78
N THR A 484 1.43 16.74 -19.33
CA THR A 484 0.09 16.78 -19.93
C THR A 484 0.08 17.62 -21.20
N LEU A 485 0.25 16.99 -22.37
CA LEU A 485 0.02 17.59 -23.71
C LEU A 485 -1.48 17.84 -24.01
N THR A 486 -2.23 18.34 -23.04
CA THR A 486 -3.60 18.81 -23.23
C THR A 486 -3.57 20.31 -23.50
N GLN A 487 -3.36 20.68 -24.76
CA GLN A 487 -3.40 22.07 -25.24
C GLN A 487 -4.86 22.59 -25.21
N GLN A 488 -5.38 22.86 -24.02
CA GLN A 488 -6.71 23.44 -23.84
C GLN A 488 -6.68 24.91 -24.25
N SER A 489 -7.47 25.25 -25.27
CA SER A 489 -7.76 26.64 -25.62
C SER A 489 -8.42 27.34 -24.44
N GLY A 490 -7.75 28.36 -23.90
CA GLY A 490 -8.07 28.93 -22.60
C GLY A 490 -9.50 29.42 -22.46
N VAL A 491 -10.19 28.97 -21.41
CA VAL A 491 -11.53 29.46 -21.05
C VAL A 491 -11.42 30.94 -20.69
N SER A 492 -12.11 31.81 -21.45
CA SER A 492 -12.08 33.25 -21.22
C SER A 492 -12.56 33.58 -19.80
N TYR A 493 -11.65 34.10 -18.98
CA TYR A 493 -11.89 34.37 -17.56
C TYR A 493 -13.19 35.17 -17.31
N TRP A 494 -13.58 36.07 -18.21
CA TRP A 494 -14.83 36.85 -18.11
C TRP A 494 -16.08 36.01 -17.77
N VAL A 495 -16.16 34.78 -18.26
CA VAL A 495 -17.26 33.84 -17.96
C VAL A 495 -17.33 33.51 -16.46
N LEU A 496 -16.19 33.40 -15.77
CA LEU A 496 -16.09 33.07 -14.35
C LEU A 496 -16.42 34.24 -13.42
N PHE A 497 -15.98 35.47 -13.70
CA PHE A 497 -16.43 36.62 -12.89
C PHE A 497 -17.94 36.83 -13.07
N GLY A 498 -18.45 36.65 -14.30
CA GLY A 498 -19.88 36.72 -14.60
C GLY A 498 -20.72 35.70 -13.81
N SER A 499 -20.27 34.44 -13.73
CA SER A 499 -21.01 33.39 -13.00
C SER A 499 -20.98 33.58 -11.48
N VAL A 500 -19.85 34.02 -10.91
CA VAL A 500 -19.75 34.33 -9.46
C VAL A 500 -20.63 35.52 -9.09
N LEU A 501 -20.59 36.61 -9.86
CA LEU A 501 -21.45 37.78 -9.64
C LEU A 501 -22.94 37.42 -9.76
N LEU A 502 -23.31 36.59 -10.74
CA LEU A 502 -24.67 36.10 -10.90
C LEU A 502 -25.13 35.24 -9.70
N ALA A 503 -24.27 34.35 -9.20
CA ALA A 503 -24.57 33.53 -8.02
C ALA A 503 -24.79 34.38 -6.75
N LEU A 504 -23.98 35.43 -6.55
CA LEU A 504 -24.14 36.38 -5.45
C LEU A 504 -25.44 37.18 -5.56
N LEU A 505 -25.82 37.64 -6.76
CA LEU A 505 -27.08 38.33 -7.00
C LEU A 505 -28.31 37.43 -6.75
N ILE A 506 -28.25 36.17 -7.19
CA ILE A 506 -29.31 35.18 -6.90
C ILE A 506 -29.40 34.92 -5.39
N SER A 507 -28.27 34.76 -4.69
CA SER A 507 -28.24 34.56 -3.24
C SER A 507 -28.83 35.74 -2.48
N ALA A 508 -28.49 36.98 -2.87
CA ALA A 508 -29.07 38.19 -2.29
C ALA A 508 -30.59 38.29 -2.52
N ALA A 509 -31.06 37.95 -3.73
CA ALA A 509 -32.49 37.91 -4.04
C ALA A 509 -33.25 36.87 -3.20
N VAL A 510 -32.69 35.67 -3.01
CA VAL A 510 -33.26 34.62 -2.15
C VAL A 510 -33.33 35.07 -0.68
N ILE A 511 -32.26 35.67 -0.16
CA ILE A 511 -32.23 36.23 1.21
C ILE A 511 -33.31 37.31 1.39
N MET A 512 -33.46 38.21 0.42
CA MET A 512 -34.49 39.25 0.44
C MET A 512 -35.91 38.66 0.40
N LEU A 513 -36.11 37.59 -0.38
CA LEU A 513 -37.39 36.88 -0.46
C LEU A 513 -37.76 36.20 0.86
N ILE A 514 -36.80 35.52 1.51
CA ILE A 514 -36.97 34.89 2.82
C ILE A 514 -37.29 35.92 3.90
N TRP A 515 -36.59 37.07 3.91
CA TRP A 515 -36.84 38.16 4.85
C TRP A 515 -38.25 38.76 4.67
N ARG A 516 -38.65 39.02 3.43
CA ARG A 516 -39.99 39.54 3.09
C ARG A 516 -41.11 38.55 3.46
N SER A 517 -40.90 37.26 3.19
CA SER A 517 -41.81 36.18 3.59
C SER A 517 -42.01 36.12 5.11
N ARG A 518 -40.91 36.17 5.89
CA ARG A 518 -40.97 36.20 7.37
C ARG A 518 -41.71 37.42 7.91
N GLN A 519 -41.59 38.59 7.28
CA GLN A 519 -42.39 39.77 7.66
C GLN A 519 -43.89 39.64 7.36
N GLN A 520 -44.28 38.94 6.30
CA GLN A 520 -45.69 38.70 6.01
C GLN A 520 -46.29 37.71 7.02
N LEU A 521 -45.60 36.59 7.26
CA LEU A 521 -46.05 35.54 8.18
C LEU A 521 -46.27 36.06 9.62
N SER A 522 -45.43 36.97 10.10
CA SER A 522 -45.57 37.55 11.45
C SER A 522 -46.83 38.39 11.63
N LYS A 523 -47.35 39.01 10.56
CA LYS A 523 -48.59 39.80 10.60
C LYS A 523 -49.84 38.92 10.64
N GLU A 524 -49.85 37.82 9.89
CA GLU A 524 -50.98 36.88 9.88
C GLU A 524 -51.16 36.16 11.23
N VAL A 525 -50.05 35.75 11.87
CA VAL A 525 -50.08 35.11 13.19
C VAL A 525 -50.65 36.05 14.25
N ALA A 526 -50.26 37.33 14.24
CA ALA A 526 -50.80 38.34 15.17
C ALA A 526 -52.31 38.56 15.01
N GLN A 527 -52.83 38.49 13.79
CA GLN A 527 -54.27 38.67 13.53
C GLN A 527 -55.11 37.46 13.97
N ARG A 528 -54.61 36.22 13.82
CA ARG A 528 -55.32 35.03 14.32
C ARG A 528 -55.44 34.99 15.84
N LEU A 529 -54.36 35.31 16.54
CA LEU A 529 -54.31 35.22 18.00
C LEU A 529 -55.33 36.14 18.70
N ALA A 530 -55.63 37.30 18.11
CA ALA A 530 -56.65 38.23 18.60
C ALA A 530 -58.09 37.70 18.46
N ALA A 531 -58.37 36.93 17.39
CA ALA A 531 -59.70 36.36 17.15
C ALA A 531 -60.02 35.18 18.09
N GLU A 532 -59.04 34.32 18.36
CA GLU A 532 -59.19 33.16 19.26
C GLU A 532 -59.47 33.58 20.71
N GLN A 533 -58.86 34.68 21.18
CA GLN A 533 -59.05 35.19 22.54
C GLN A 533 -60.46 35.74 22.79
N ALA A 534 -61.12 36.32 21.78
CA ALA A 534 -62.50 36.80 21.90
C ALA A 534 -63.50 35.66 22.09
N LEU A 535 -63.38 34.58 21.31
CA LEU A 535 -64.30 33.44 21.34
C LEU A 535 -64.18 32.59 22.62
N ALA A 536 -63.01 32.58 23.27
CA ALA A 536 -62.75 31.78 24.47
C ALA A 536 -63.50 32.27 25.74
N VAL A 537 -63.95 33.53 25.77
CA VAL A 537 -64.58 34.15 26.95
C VAL A 537 -66.07 33.83 27.05
N GLU A 538 -66.82 33.91 25.94
CA GLU A 538 -68.28 33.77 25.93
C GLU A 538 -68.74 32.36 26.38
N SER A 539 -68.02 31.32 25.96
CA SER A 539 -68.36 29.92 26.21
C SER A 539 -68.42 29.57 27.71
N ARG A 540 -67.51 30.12 28.52
CA ARG A 540 -67.34 29.74 29.94
C ARG A 540 -68.45 30.25 30.86
N PHE A 541 -69.16 31.30 30.45
CA PHE A 541 -70.23 31.90 31.26
C PHE A 541 -71.48 31.01 31.32
N ARG A 542 -71.87 30.40 30.18
CA ARG A 542 -73.08 29.57 30.06
C ARG A 542 -73.02 28.25 30.83
N GLU A 543 -71.86 27.61 30.94
CA GLU A 543 -71.74 26.30 31.60
C GLU A 543 -71.95 26.38 33.13
N SER A 544 -71.59 27.51 33.74
CA SER A 544 -71.56 27.67 35.20
C SER A 544 -72.94 27.65 35.86
N LEU A 545 -73.99 28.15 35.19
CA LEU A 545 -75.36 28.21 35.73
C LEU A 545 -76.01 26.83 35.85
N PHE A 546 -75.78 25.94 34.88
CA PHE A 546 -76.41 24.61 34.83
C PHE A 546 -75.96 23.69 35.99
N GLN A 547 -74.72 23.85 36.46
CA GLN A 547 -74.12 22.97 37.46
C GLN A 547 -74.57 23.22 38.92
N ALA A 548 -75.43 24.23 39.15
CA ALA A 548 -75.85 24.68 40.49
C ALA A 548 -77.11 23.99 41.06
N LEU A 549 -77.86 23.23 40.24
CA LEU A 549 -79.16 22.67 40.62
C LEU A 549 -79.09 21.52 41.67
N PRO A 550 -80.06 21.41 42.60
CA PRO A 550 -79.92 20.57 43.81
C PRO A 550 -80.42 19.11 43.72
N VAL A 551 -81.19 18.73 42.70
CA VAL A 551 -81.75 17.36 42.54
C VAL A 551 -81.16 16.61 41.34
N PRO A 552 -81.28 15.28 41.24
CA PRO A 552 -80.92 14.50 40.05
C PRO A 552 -81.66 14.95 38.80
N VAL A 553 -81.08 15.88 38.04
CA VAL A 553 -81.66 16.43 36.81
C VAL A 553 -80.95 15.85 35.58
N PHE A 554 -81.75 15.26 34.69
CA PHE A 554 -81.40 14.92 33.32
C PHE A 554 -82.20 15.82 32.38
N LEU A 555 -81.56 16.37 31.35
CA LEU A 555 -82.13 17.21 30.29
C LEU A 555 -82.13 16.39 28.99
N ARG A 556 -83.20 16.48 28.20
CA ARG A 556 -83.46 15.71 26.98
C ARG A 556 -83.77 16.57 25.76
N ASP A 557 -83.68 15.97 24.57
CA ASP A 557 -84.30 16.48 23.34
C ASP A 557 -85.78 16.02 23.20
N GLY A 558 -86.43 16.37 22.09
CA GLY A 558 -87.82 16.00 21.80
C GLY A 558 -88.04 14.56 21.33
N ASN A 559 -86.96 13.78 21.18
CA ASN A 559 -87.02 12.33 20.95
C ASN A 559 -86.88 11.55 22.28
N GLY A 560 -86.54 12.24 23.38
CA GLY A 560 -86.34 11.66 24.70
C GLY A 560 -84.88 11.37 25.07
N ASP A 561 -83.92 11.83 24.29
CA ASP A 561 -82.51 11.45 24.43
C ASP A 561 -81.75 12.41 25.36
N ILE A 562 -80.97 11.89 26.32
CA ILE A 562 -80.43 12.68 27.45
C ILE A 562 -79.18 13.50 27.03
N ILE A 563 -79.42 14.76 26.67
CA ILE A 563 -78.41 15.74 26.23
C ILE A 563 -77.58 16.37 27.37
N LYS A 564 -78.07 16.46 28.62
CA LYS A 564 -77.29 17.06 29.74
C LYS A 564 -77.68 16.54 31.11
N ARG A 565 -76.77 16.59 32.10
CA ARG A 565 -77.02 16.14 33.48
C ARG A 565 -76.13 16.84 34.51
N ASN A 566 -76.70 17.22 35.65
CA ASN A 566 -76.01 18.03 36.67
C ASN A 566 -75.17 17.20 37.67
N LYS A 567 -74.46 17.88 38.59
CA LYS A 567 -73.66 17.25 39.67
C LYS A 567 -74.44 16.29 40.58
N ARG A 568 -75.77 16.38 40.64
CA ARG A 568 -76.64 15.56 41.49
C ARG A 568 -77.17 14.32 40.76
N GLY A 569 -77.44 14.40 39.45
CA GLY A 569 -77.78 13.25 38.61
C GLY A 569 -76.69 12.20 38.66
N LYS A 570 -75.45 12.63 38.44
CA LYS A 570 -74.23 11.83 38.55
C LYS A 570 -74.00 11.21 39.95
N ARG A 571 -74.68 11.67 41.00
CA ARG A 571 -74.60 11.11 42.36
C ARG A 571 -75.69 10.08 42.69
N LEU A 572 -76.79 10.05 41.95
CA LEU A 572 -77.82 9.02 42.11
C LEU A 572 -77.41 7.76 41.33
N GLU A 573 -76.96 7.95 40.08
CA GLU A 573 -76.25 6.98 39.22
C GLU A 573 -75.03 6.35 39.93
N ALA A 574 -74.27 7.14 40.70
CA ALA A 574 -73.11 6.66 41.47
C ALA A 574 -73.44 6.14 42.88
N ARG A 575 -74.69 5.79 43.18
CA ARG A 575 -75.10 5.27 44.50
C ARG A 575 -76.06 4.11 44.42
N HIS A 576 -77.28 4.37 43.95
CA HIS A 576 -78.39 3.51 44.31
C HIS A 576 -78.31 2.21 43.48
N PRO A 577 -78.55 1.02 44.07
CA PRO A 577 -78.43 -0.35 43.52
C PRO A 577 -78.69 -0.72 42.01
N GLY A 578 -78.17 0.01 41.03
CA GLY A 578 -78.36 -0.16 39.57
C GLY A 578 -78.47 1.16 38.76
N PRO A 579 -79.08 1.15 37.55
CA PRO A 579 -79.10 2.30 36.61
C PRO A 579 -80.47 2.98 36.39
N LEU A 580 -80.49 4.31 36.23
CA LEU A 580 -81.71 5.11 36.01
C LEU A 580 -82.28 5.03 34.57
N THR A 581 -83.25 4.16 34.31
CA THR A 581 -83.99 4.10 33.04
C THR A 581 -85.19 5.06 33.06
N LEU A 582 -84.98 6.30 32.63
CA LEU A 582 -85.99 7.32 32.86
C LEU A 582 -87.18 7.15 31.85
N PRO A 583 -88.45 7.14 32.33
CA PRO A 583 -89.97 7.03 31.24
C PRO A 583 -89.87 7.83 29.93
N PRO A 584 -90.59 7.44 28.85
CA PRO A 584 -90.59 8.15 27.57
C PRO A 584 -91.32 9.50 27.66
N PRO A 585 -91.01 10.49 26.82
CA PRO A 585 -91.64 11.82 26.91
C PRO A 585 -93.16 11.84 26.72
N GLU A 586 -93.84 12.68 27.50
CA GLU A 586 -95.27 13.00 27.30
C GLU A 586 -95.49 14.50 27.03
N GLN A 587 -96.66 14.86 26.49
CA GLN A 587 -97.02 16.26 26.21
C GLN A 587 -97.56 16.97 27.46
N GLY A 588 -96.80 16.92 28.55
CA GLY A 588 -97.18 17.39 29.87
C GLY A 588 -96.04 17.20 30.87
N ALA A 589 -96.35 17.01 32.15
CA ALA A 589 -95.39 16.64 33.18
C ALA A 589 -95.85 15.35 33.87
N THR A 590 -95.03 14.29 33.84
CA THR A 590 -95.51 12.89 33.98
C THR A 590 -94.55 11.97 34.74
N GLU A 591 -95.06 10.85 35.26
CA GLU A 591 -94.48 10.03 36.34
C GLU A 591 -94.77 8.51 36.10
N GLY A 592 -93.94 7.57 36.58
CA GLY A 592 -94.10 6.10 36.33
C GLY A 592 -93.01 5.21 36.99
N GLU A 593 -92.67 3.98 36.50
CA GLU A 593 -91.93 2.93 37.29
C GLU A 593 -90.84 2.05 36.57
N LEU A 594 -89.93 1.33 37.31
CA LEU A 594 -88.69 0.60 36.82
C LEU A 594 -88.01 -0.40 37.86
N THR A 595 -86.85 -1.11 37.58
CA THR A 595 -86.13 -2.14 38.44
C THR A 595 -84.52 -2.19 38.52
N LEU A 596 -83.72 -2.21 39.66
CA LEU A 596 -83.25 -1.15 40.63
C LEU A 596 -82.88 -1.35 42.15
N GLY A 597 -82.77 -2.53 42.79
CA GLY A 597 -82.56 -2.65 44.26
C GLY A 597 -82.90 -4.01 44.86
N GLU A 598 -83.91 -4.03 45.71
CA GLU A 598 -84.95 -5.08 45.67
C GLU A 598 -86.38 -4.42 45.52
N ARG A 599 -86.50 -3.10 45.18
CA ARG A 599 -87.66 -2.19 45.43
C ARG A 599 -88.40 -1.45 44.25
N VAL A 600 -88.64 -0.11 44.22
CA VAL A 600 -89.49 0.60 43.18
C VAL A 600 -89.05 2.09 42.94
N PHE A 601 -88.74 2.50 41.68
CA PHE A 601 -88.15 3.81 41.30
C PHE A 601 -89.26 4.51 40.53
N SER A 602 -89.67 5.70 40.99
CA SER A 602 -90.68 6.52 40.31
C SER A 602 -90.21 7.95 40.03
N TYR A 603 -90.71 8.55 38.95
CA TYR A 603 -90.12 9.68 38.24
C TYR A 603 -91.01 10.90 38.04
N ALA A 604 -90.44 11.98 37.50
CA ALA A 604 -91.12 13.19 37.04
C ALA A 604 -90.49 13.68 35.72
N GLN A 605 -91.25 14.34 34.84
CA GLN A 605 -90.86 14.83 33.50
C GLN A 605 -91.34 16.29 33.26
N ILE A 606 -90.64 17.12 32.47
CA ILE A 606 -91.08 18.51 32.10
C ILE A 606 -90.53 18.99 30.73
N PRO A 607 -91.36 19.47 29.77
CA PRO A 607 -90.91 19.94 28.45
C PRO A 607 -90.37 21.40 28.39
N LEU A 608 -89.53 21.67 27.39
CA LEU A 608 -88.74 22.90 27.19
C LEU A 608 -88.61 23.31 25.71
N ARG A 609 -89.01 24.53 25.32
CA ARG A 609 -88.86 25.03 23.93
C ARG A 609 -87.47 25.63 23.65
N LEU A 610 -86.82 25.16 22.59
CA LEU A 610 -85.56 25.70 22.06
C LEU A 610 -85.79 26.44 20.74
N GLY A 611 -85.94 27.77 20.81
CA GLY A 611 -86.00 28.65 19.63
C GLY A 611 -87.37 28.71 18.92
N HIS A 612 -87.44 29.54 17.87
CA HIS A 612 -88.71 29.96 17.25
C HIS A 612 -89.32 28.98 16.23
N GLN A 613 -88.65 27.87 15.90
CA GLN A 613 -89.11 26.88 14.88
C GLN A 613 -88.79 25.41 15.26
N GLY A 614 -88.67 25.07 16.54
CA GLY A 614 -88.40 23.68 16.99
C GLY A 614 -89.65 22.94 17.52
N PRO A 615 -89.53 21.65 17.87
CA PRO A 615 -90.27 21.03 18.96
C PRO A 615 -89.49 21.11 20.29
N ALA A 616 -90.09 20.64 21.39
CA ALA A 616 -89.57 20.80 22.75
C ALA A 616 -88.72 19.60 23.24
N GLY A 617 -87.67 19.87 24.03
CA GLY A 617 -86.94 18.86 24.83
C GLY A 617 -87.54 18.66 26.23
N GLU A 618 -86.94 17.88 27.13
CA GLU A 618 -87.56 17.45 28.42
C GLU A 618 -86.60 17.38 29.64
N LEU A 619 -87.08 17.24 30.89
CA LEU A 619 -86.28 17.31 32.14
C LEU A 619 -86.78 16.36 33.29
N ILE A 620 -85.92 15.62 34.04
CA ILE A 620 -86.28 14.29 34.66
C ILE A 620 -85.56 13.76 35.98
N ALA A 621 -86.17 12.83 36.84
CA ALA A 621 -85.69 12.20 38.17
C ALA A 621 -86.27 10.74 38.57
N LEU A 622 -85.97 9.97 39.71
CA LEU A 622 -86.25 8.43 39.90
C LEU A 622 -85.98 7.62 41.35
N SER A 623 -86.48 6.36 41.81
CA SER A 623 -86.15 5.37 43.07
C SER A 623 -86.07 3.65 43.46
N ASP A 624 -86.13 2.24 43.07
CA ASP A 624 -86.24 0.96 42.06
C ASP A 624 -85.87 -0.58 42.53
N ILE A 625 -86.11 -1.72 41.74
CA ILE A 625 -86.05 -3.28 41.93
C ILE A 625 -84.88 -4.29 41.52
N SER A 626 -84.58 -4.74 40.27
CA SER A 626 -83.35 -5.51 39.81
C SER A 626 -83.35 -7.06 39.52
N SER A 627 -84.46 -7.82 39.49
CA SER A 627 -84.41 -9.29 39.77
C SER A 627 -84.08 -10.36 38.67
N LEU A 628 -84.53 -10.24 37.41
CA LEU A 628 -84.82 -11.36 36.45
C LEU A 628 -83.65 -12.25 35.88
N ARG A 629 -82.54 -12.49 36.59
CA ARG A 629 -81.20 -12.42 35.95
C ARG A 629 -80.30 -13.68 35.85
N GLU A 630 -80.80 -14.90 36.07
CA GLU A 630 -79.93 -16.05 36.43
C GLU A 630 -79.66 -17.12 35.35
N ARG A 631 -80.69 -17.66 34.67
CA ARG A 631 -80.57 -18.88 33.83
C ARG A 631 -79.67 -18.75 32.59
N GLU A 632 -79.38 -17.54 32.13
CA GLU A 632 -78.64 -17.25 30.90
C GLU A 632 -77.10 -17.45 31.00
N ARG A 633 -76.59 -17.80 32.19
CA ARG A 633 -75.16 -17.69 32.51
C ARG A 633 -74.29 -18.89 32.09
N PHE A 634 -74.81 -20.12 32.14
CA PHE A 634 -73.99 -21.34 32.07
C PHE A 634 -73.50 -21.69 30.66
N SER A 635 -74.37 -21.66 29.65
CA SER A 635 -73.99 -22.00 28.25
C SER A 635 -72.86 -21.09 27.72
N ARG A 636 -72.95 -19.78 28.02
CA ARG A 636 -71.90 -18.80 27.70
C ARG A 636 -70.54 -19.12 28.34
N GLN A 637 -70.48 -19.90 29.42
CA GLN A 637 -69.27 -20.11 30.21
C GLN A 637 -68.28 -21.09 29.53
N ALA A 638 -68.76 -22.12 28.83
CA ALA A 638 -67.91 -23.06 28.11
C ALA A 638 -67.22 -22.41 26.90
N GLU A 639 -68.00 -21.69 26.07
CA GLU A 639 -67.47 -20.97 24.91
C GLU A 639 -66.50 -19.85 25.33
N ARG A 640 -66.82 -19.12 26.41
CA ARG A 640 -65.90 -18.15 27.02
C ARG A 640 -64.60 -18.79 27.51
N ARG A 641 -64.63 -20.02 28.04
CA ARG A 641 -63.42 -20.72 28.52
C ARG A 641 -62.47 -21.09 27.37
N LEU A 642 -63.00 -21.56 26.25
CA LEU A 642 -62.17 -21.92 25.08
C LEU A 642 -61.60 -20.65 24.42
N ARG A 643 -62.42 -19.61 24.24
CA ARG A 643 -61.96 -18.27 23.80
C ARG A 643 -60.94 -17.66 24.76
N ALA A 644 -61.09 -17.83 26.08
CA ALA A 644 -60.15 -17.33 27.07
C ALA A 644 -58.78 -18.02 26.97
N LEU A 645 -58.75 -19.36 26.89
CA LEU A 645 -57.50 -20.12 26.74
C LEU A 645 -56.74 -19.73 25.46
N THR A 646 -57.43 -19.63 24.32
CA THR A 646 -56.80 -19.18 23.07
C THR A 646 -56.33 -17.73 23.09
N ASN A 647 -56.95 -16.88 23.92
CA ASN A 647 -56.51 -15.49 24.14
C ASN A 647 -55.43 -15.36 25.23
N THR A 648 -55.03 -16.45 25.89
CA THR A 648 -53.85 -16.48 26.79
C THR A 648 -52.59 -17.02 26.13
N VAL A 649 -52.69 -17.53 24.89
CA VAL A 649 -51.52 -17.83 24.06
C VAL A 649 -50.97 -16.50 23.53
N PRO A 650 -49.66 -16.21 23.66
CA PRO A 650 -49.07 -15.01 23.05
C PRO A 650 -49.27 -14.99 21.53
N GLY A 651 -49.53 -13.81 20.97
CA GLY A 651 -49.77 -13.64 19.54
C GLY A 651 -51.17 -14.09 19.09
N MET A 652 -51.28 -14.60 17.87
CA MET A 652 -52.54 -14.95 17.22
C MET A 652 -52.59 -16.44 16.88
N VAL A 653 -53.43 -17.19 17.59
CA VAL A 653 -53.87 -18.53 17.17
C VAL A 653 -54.86 -18.41 16.01
N VAL A 654 -54.62 -19.19 14.95
CA VAL A 654 -55.46 -19.34 13.75
C VAL A 654 -55.75 -20.81 13.41
N GLN A 655 -56.89 -21.05 12.78
CA GLN A 655 -57.27 -22.32 12.18
C GLN A 655 -57.96 -22.03 10.84
N PHE A 656 -57.57 -22.74 9.79
CA PHE A 656 -58.10 -22.53 8.43
C PHE A 656 -58.02 -23.78 7.57
N LEU A 657 -58.73 -23.75 6.45
CA LEU A 657 -58.71 -24.80 5.43
C LEU A 657 -57.79 -24.41 4.27
N LEU A 658 -57.06 -25.38 3.74
CA LEU A 658 -56.43 -25.36 2.42
C LEU A 658 -57.17 -26.34 1.51
N HIS A 659 -57.28 -26.01 0.23
CA HIS A 659 -57.79 -26.90 -0.82
C HIS A 659 -57.07 -26.58 -2.14
N ASP A 660 -56.56 -27.59 -2.84
CA ASP A 660 -55.69 -27.44 -4.03
C ASP A 660 -54.54 -26.43 -3.79
N ASP A 661 -53.90 -26.51 -2.62
CA ASP A 661 -52.87 -25.59 -2.09
C ASP A 661 -53.26 -24.11 -1.96
N THR A 662 -54.52 -23.77 -2.23
CA THR A 662 -55.08 -22.42 -2.02
C THR A 662 -55.73 -22.25 -0.64
N LEU A 663 -55.80 -21.02 -0.15
CA LEU A 663 -56.42 -20.70 1.13
C LEU A 663 -57.96 -20.67 1.01
N GLY A 664 -58.62 -21.59 1.72
CA GLY A 664 -60.07 -21.63 1.91
C GLY A 664 -60.55 -20.85 3.14
N GLU A 665 -61.59 -21.34 3.80
CA GLU A 665 -62.23 -20.63 4.92
C GLU A 665 -61.36 -20.59 6.20
N LEU A 666 -61.43 -19.44 6.88
CA LEU A 666 -60.65 -19.12 8.08
C LEU A 666 -61.43 -19.45 9.37
N GLU A 667 -61.67 -20.74 9.61
CA GLU A 667 -62.57 -21.28 10.64
C GLU A 667 -62.45 -20.65 12.05
N PHE A 668 -61.22 -20.39 12.54
CA PHE A 668 -61.02 -19.76 13.83
C PHE A 668 -59.88 -18.74 13.81
N VAL A 669 -60.11 -17.62 14.50
CA VAL A 669 -59.11 -16.58 14.76
C VAL A 669 -59.34 -16.04 16.17
N SER A 670 -58.30 -16.14 17.01
CA SER A 670 -58.22 -15.57 18.36
C SER A 670 -58.29 -14.04 18.36
N ARG A 671 -58.48 -13.41 19.54
CA ARG A 671 -58.53 -11.93 19.64
C ARG A 671 -57.19 -11.27 19.29
N GLY A 672 -56.08 -11.97 19.48
CA GLY A 672 -54.74 -11.49 19.18
C GLY A 672 -54.52 -11.03 17.74
N SER A 673 -55.42 -11.33 16.79
CA SER A 673 -55.35 -10.76 15.44
C SER A 673 -55.37 -9.23 15.42
N PHE A 674 -56.13 -8.59 16.32
CA PHE A 674 -56.19 -7.13 16.36
C PHE A 674 -54.94 -6.52 16.98
N GLU A 675 -54.38 -7.19 17.99
CA GLU A 675 -53.18 -6.77 18.72
C GLU A 675 -51.89 -7.08 17.95
N LEU A 676 -51.91 -8.03 17.01
CA LEU A 676 -50.76 -8.47 16.21
C LEU A 676 -50.76 -7.92 14.77
N LEU A 677 -51.94 -7.73 14.16
CA LEU A 677 -52.09 -7.32 12.76
C LEU A 677 -52.83 -5.99 12.58
N GLY A 678 -53.42 -5.43 13.64
CA GLY A 678 -54.31 -4.27 13.54
C GLY A 678 -55.67 -4.57 12.90
N VAL A 679 -55.95 -5.84 12.60
CA VAL A 679 -57.17 -6.29 11.89
C VAL A 679 -58.06 -7.10 12.83
N SER A 680 -59.33 -6.70 12.94
CA SER A 680 -60.28 -7.40 13.80
C SER A 680 -60.55 -8.83 13.29
N SER A 681 -60.70 -9.79 14.20
CA SER A 681 -60.90 -11.20 13.82
C SER A 681 -62.14 -11.45 12.96
N ASN A 682 -63.13 -10.55 12.99
CA ASN A 682 -64.29 -10.59 12.10
C ASN A 682 -63.98 -10.10 10.68
N ARG A 683 -63.05 -9.15 10.51
CA ARG A 683 -62.58 -8.75 9.18
C ARG A 683 -61.65 -9.81 8.60
N LEU A 684 -60.70 -10.31 9.40
CA LEU A 684 -59.77 -11.37 9.00
C LEU A 684 -60.50 -12.61 8.45
N ARG A 685 -61.64 -12.99 9.06
CA ARG A 685 -62.50 -14.09 8.61
C ARG A 685 -63.29 -13.84 7.33
N ARG A 686 -63.64 -12.58 7.02
CA ARG A 686 -64.42 -12.21 5.82
C ARG A 686 -63.53 -11.90 4.61
N GLU A 687 -62.38 -11.29 4.87
CA GLU A 687 -61.44 -10.76 3.89
C GLU A 687 -60.03 -11.34 4.15
N PRO A 688 -59.84 -12.68 4.14
CA PRO A 688 -58.57 -13.30 4.51
C PRO A 688 -57.45 -13.00 3.49
N LEU A 689 -57.78 -12.97 2.19
CA LEU A 689 -56.81 -12.69 1.13
C LEU A 689 -56.30 -11.24 1.18
N ASP A 690 -57.19 -10.25 1.42
CA ASP A 690 -56.79 -8.85 1.62
C ASP A 690 -55.94 -8.68 2.88
N SER A 691 -56.20 -9.49 3.91
CA SER A 691 -55.38 -9.50 5.12
C SER A 691 -53.97 -10.06 4.87
N LEU A 692 -53.83 -11.02 3.94
CA LEU A 692 -52.53 -11.49 3.44
C LEU A 692 -51.88 -10.52 2.45
N ALA A 693 -52.63 -9.59 1.83
CA ALA A 693 -52.08 -8.61 0.88
C ALA A 693 -51.00 -7.70 1.52
N ALA A 694 -51.06 -7.52 2.85
CA ALA A 694 -50.06 -6.78 3.64
C ALA A 694 -48.79 -7.58 4.02
N LEU A 695 -48.71 -8.88 3.72
CA LEU A 695 -47.43 -9.62 3.79
C LEU A 695 -46.50 -9.22 2.62
N ASN A 696 -45.18 -9.36 2.80
CA ASN A 696 -44.23 -9.16 1.70
C ASN A 696 -44.45 -10.20 0.59
N SER A 697 -44.40 -9.76 -0.68
CA SER A 697 -44.68 -10.60 -1.84
C SER A 697 -43.75 -11.82 -1.98
N ARG A 698 -42.46 -11.68 -1.61
CA ARG A 698 -41.50 -12.80 -1.62
C ARG A 698 -41.79 -13.80 -0.51
N ASP A 699 -42.15 -13.30 0.67
CA ASP A 699 -42.42 -14.12 1.86
C ASP A 699 -43.75 -14.89 1.68
N ARG A 700 -44.76 -14.28 1.04
CA ARG A 700 -45.97 -14.97 0.57
C ARG A 700 -45.65 -16.11 -0.38
N TYR A 701 -44.89 -15.84 -1.45
CA TYR A 701 -44.55 -16.84 -2.45
C TYR A 701 -43.79 -18.02 -1.83
N GLN A 702 -42.85 -17.75 -0.92
CA GLN A 702 -42.15 -18.81 -0.20
C GLN A 702 -43.09 -19.61 0.69
N LEU A 703 -43.95 -18.95 1.48
CA LEU A 703 -44.93 -19.65 2.33
C LEU A 703 -45.89 -20.53 1.50
N GLN A 704 -46.41 -20.01 0.39
CA GLN A 704 -47.35 -20.73 -0.47
C GLN A 704 -46.70 -21.95 -1.15
N ARG A 705 -45.42 -21.88 -1.52
CA ARG A 705 -44.69 -22.99 -2.15
C ARG A 705 -44.19 -24.02 -1.12
N ASP A 706 -43.65 -23.57 0.00
CA ASP A 706 -42.94 -24.44 0.94
C ASP A 706 -43.89 -25.10 1.95
N MET A 707 -45.01 -24.46 2.31
CA MET A 707 -45.95 -24.98 3.32
C MET A 707 -46.65 -26.29 2.89
N PRO A 708 -47.23 -26.44 1.68
CA PRO A 708 -47.84 -27.71 1.26
C PRO A 708 -46.87 -28.89 1.35
N ILE A 709 -45.64 -28.70 0.88
CA ILE A 709 -44.57 -29.72 0.90
C ILE A 709 -44.29 -30.18 2.34
N MET A 710 -44.25 -29.26 3.31
CA MET A 710 -44.08 -29.62 4.72
C MET A 710 -45.31 -30.33 5.31
N LEU A 711 -46.52 -29.99 4.86
CA LEU A 711 -47.76 -30.65 5.28
C LEU A 711 -47.86 -32.09 4.77
N GLU A 712 -47.57 -32.32 3.48
CA GLU A 712 -47.50 -33.66 2.90
C GLU A 712 -46.47 -34.55 3.61
N ALA A 713 -45.31 -33.98 3.94
CA ALA A 713 -44.27 -34.65 4.74
C ALA A 713 -44.66 -34.87 6.22
N GLY A 714 -45.84 -34.44 6.66
CA GLY A 714 -46.33 -34.54 8.03
C GLY A 714 -45.55 -33.70 9.05
N GLN A 715 -44.72 -32.76 8.59
CA GLN A 715 -43.81 -31.98 9.43
C GLN A 715 -44.45 -30.67 9.90
N PRO A 716 -44.06 -30.16 11.09
CA PRO A 716 -44.40 -28.80 11.47
C PRO A 716 -43.60 -27.80 10.62
N PHE A 717 -44.27 -26.77 10.10
CA PHE A 717 -43.60 -25.67 9.43
C PHE A 717 -43.28 -24.53 10.40
N SER A 718 -42.24 -23.75 10.12
CA SER A 718 -42.02 -22.46 10.78
C SER A 718 -41.33 -21.46 9.85
N TYR A 719 -41.93 -20.29 9.70
CA TYR A 719 -41.42 -19.21 8.86
C TYR A 719 -41.43 -17.89 9.62
N VAL A 720 -40.46 -17.03 9.34
CA VAL A 720 -40.42 -15.65 9.83
C VAL A 720 -40.73 -14.73 8.64
N LEU A 721 -41.87 -14.05 8.72
CA LEU A 721 -42.52 -13.36 7.61
C LEU A 721 -42.59 -11.86 7.89
N ARG A 722 -42.43 -11.01 6.85
CA ARG A 722 -42.61 -9.56 6.97
C ARG A 722 -44.06 -9.16 6.70
N TYR A 723 -44.65 -8.42 7.64
CA TYR A 723 -46.02 -7.92 7.59
C TYR A 723 -46.05 -6.39 7.74
N GLN A 724 -46.83 -5.71 6.91
CA GLN A 724 -47.03 -4.26 7.00
C GLN A 724 -48.27 -3.95 7.86
N HIS A 725 -48.08 -3.73 9.15
CA HIS A 725 -49.15 -3.40 10.08
C HIS A 725 -49.73 -2.00 9.80
N PRO A 726 -51.07 -1.83 9.72
CA PRO A 726 -51.70 -0.56 9.29
C PRO A 726 -51.29 0.68 10.10
N ALA A 727 -51.27 0.57 11.43
CA ALA A 727 -50.88 1.67 12.32
C ALA A 727 -49.38 1.69 12.70
N GLU A 728 -48.75 0.51 12.86
CA GLU A 728 -47.42 0.39 13.48
C GLU A 728 -46.26 0.12 12.51
N GLY A 729 -46.55 0.05 11.20
CA GLY A 729 -45.55 -0.16 10.16
C GLY A 729 -45.05 -1.60 10.06
N LEU A 730 -43.79 -1.80 9.67
CA LEU A 730 -43.24 -3.13 9.44
C LEU A 730 -43.16 -3.95 10.75
N ARG A 731 -43.60 -5.20 10.69
CA ARG A 731 -43.49 -6.22 11.75
C ARG A 731 -42.93 -7.51 11.19
N TRP A 732 -42.20 -8.24 12.04
CA TRP A 732 -41.69 -9.58 11.76
C TRP A 732 -42.51 -10.60 12.54
N LEU A 733 -43.21 -11.47 11.82
CA LEU A 733 -44.15 -12.43 12.37
C LEU A 733 -43.62 -13.85 12.20
N GLN A 734 -43.41 -14.58 13.29
CA GLN A 734 -43.09 -16.01 13.22
C GLN A 734 -44.39 -16.81 13.17
N PHE A 735 -44.69 -17.39 12.01
CA PHE A 735 -45.80 -18.32 11.84
C PHE A 735 -45.29 -19.76 12.03
N HIS A 736 -45.88 -20.49 12.97
CA HIS A 736 -45.61 -21.90 13.23
C HIS A 736 -46.92 -22.69 13.22
N GLY A 737 -46.94 -23.85 12.58
CA GLY A 737 -48.17 -24.63 12.46
C GLY A 737 -47.99 -26.07 11.99
N ARG A 738 -49.11 -26.79 12.00
CA ARG A 738 -49.27 -28.17 11.52
C ARG A 738 -50.64 -28.34 10.87
N GLY A 739 -50.68 -29.12 9.81
CA GLY A 739 -51.93 -29.54 9.17
C GLY A 739 -52.42 -30.89 9.68
N ARG A 740 -53.72 -31.11 9.53
CA ARG A 740 -54.37 -32.42 9.55
C ARG A 740 -55.17 -32.56 8.25
N ARG A 741 -54.89 -33.60 7.47
CA ARG A 741 -55.62 -33.87 6.22
C ARG A 741 -57.08 -34.20 6.49
N LEU A 742 -57.99 -33.75 5.61
CA LEU A 742 -59.44 -33.96 5.71
C LEU A 742 -59.93 -34.96 4.65
N ASP A 743 -59.55 -34.73 3.41
CA ASP A 743 -59.84 -35.54 2.22
C ASP A 743 -58.57 -35.66 1.35
N GLU A 744 -58.67 -35.92 0.05
CA GLU A 744 -57.47 -36.13 -0.80
C GLU A 744 -56.74 -34.81 -1.10
N ASN A 745 -57.47 -33.70 -1.29
CA ASN A 745 -56.93 -32.40 -1.73
C ASN A 745 -56.93 -31.31 -0.65
N GLY A 746 -57.45 -31.60 0.56
CA GLY A 746 -57.76 -30.60 1.58
C GLY A 746 -57.12 -30.84 2.96
N TRP A 747 -56.62 -29.76 3.57
CA TRP A 747 -55.95 -29.76 4.87
C TRP A 747 -56.57 -28.74 5.82
N ARG A 748 -56.85 -29.15 7.07
CA ARG A 748 -57.12 -28.21 8.17
C ARG A 748 -55.81 -27.85 8.86
N VAL A 749 -55.38 -26.61 8.73
CA VAL A 749 -54.14 -26.09 9.32
C VAL A 749 -54.45 -25.41 10.66
N TYR A 750 -53.67 -25.75 11.67
CA TYR A 750 -53.64 -25.11 12.98
C TYR A 750 -52.31 -24.41 13.14
N GLY A 751 -52.30 -23.14 13.56
CA GLY A 751 -51.05 -22.42 13.76
C GLY A 751 -51.14 -21.25 14.72
N VAL A 752 -49.96 -20.79 15.13
CA VAL A 752 -49.76 -19.62 15.98
C VAL A 752 -48.83 -18.67 15.25
N VAL A 753 -49.23 -17.41 15.17
CA VAL A 753 -48.40 -16.30 14.66
C VAL A 753 -47.94 -15.50 15.86
N LEU A 754 -46.63 -15.37 16.05
CA LEU A 754 -45.99 -14.61 17.12
C LEU A 754 -45.36 -13.33 16.57
N ASP A 755 -45.43 -12.22 17.31
CA ASP A 755 -44.56 -11.08 17.02
C ASP A 755 -43.14 -11.44 17.46
N VAL A 756 -42.20 -11.45 16.50
CA VAL A 756 -40.77 -11.61 16.76
C VAL A 756 -39.99 -10.34 16.40
N THR A 757 -40.65 -9.22 16.11
CA THR A 757 -40.01 -7.93 15.76
C THR A 757 -38.96 -7.53 16.78
N MET A 758 -39.25 -7.61 18.08
CA MET A 758 -38.24 -7.29 19.12
C MET A 758 -37.07 -8.28 19.15
N ARG A 759 -37.31 -9.58 18.91
CA ARG A 759 -36.24 -10.59 18.85
C ARG A 759 -35.37 -10.40 17.61
N VAL A 760 -35.99 -10.26 16.44
CA VAL A 760 -35.31 -9.99 15.17
C VAL A 760 -34.57 -8.66 15.23
N ALA A 761 -35.13 -7.63 15.86
CA ALA A 761 -34.44 -6.37 16.10
C ALA A 761 -33.28 -6.50 17.10
N GLN A 762 -33.37 -7.34 18.13
CA GLN A 762 -32.25 -7.64 19.04
C GLN A 762 -31.15 -8.45 18.35
N GLU A 763 -31.51 -9.45 17.56
CA GLU A 763 -30.56 -10.30 16.81
C GLU A 763 -29.88 -9.50 15.69
N GLN A 764 -30.63 -8.66 14.98
CA GLN A 764 -30.09 -7.67 14.04
C GLN A 764 -29.30 -6.57 14.75
N ALA A 765 -29.68 -6.13 15.96
CA ALA A 765 -28.89 -5.17 16.73
C ALA A 765 -27.59 -5.78 17.27
N LEU A 766 -27.57 -7.08 17.58
CA LEU A 766 -26.37 -7.81 17.98
C LEU A 766 -25.45 -8.09 16.78
N GLN A 767 -25.99 -8.50 15.64
CA GLN A 767 -25.25 -8.61 14.38
C GLN A 767 -24.74 -7.25 13.91
N GLN A 768 -25.55 -6.18 14.04
CA GLN A 768 -25.09 -4.81 13.81
C GLN A 768 -24.09 -4.36 14.87
N SER A 769 -24.14 -4.83 16.11
CA SER A 769 -23.14 -4.51 17.14
C SER A 769 -21.81 -5.17 16.83
N HIS A 770 -21.82 -6.45 16.44
CA HIS A 770 -20.62 -7.17 15.99
C HIS A 770 -20.07 -6.55 14.69
N ALA A 771 -20.92 -6.31 13.70
CA ALA A 771 -20.52 -5.65 12.46
C ALA A 771 -20.04 -4.21 12.69
N ARG A 772 -20.62 -3.47 13.65
CA ARG A 772 -20.11 -2.15 14.09
C ARG A 772 -18.80 -2.26 14.86
N ALA A 773 -18.56 -3.33 15.62
CA ALA A 773 -17.29 -3.56 16.30
C ALA A 773 -16.18 -3.94 15.30
N GLU A 774 -16.47 -4.83 14.34
CA GLU A 774 -15.57 -5.15 13.24
C GLU A 774 -15.35 -3.96 12.30
N GLN A 775 -16.41 -3.20 11.99
CA GLN A 775 -16.28 -1.93 11.26
C GLN A 775 -15.53 -0.90 12.10
N ALA A 776 -15.64 -0.87 13.44
CA ALA A 776 -14.88 0.03 14.30
C ALA A 776 -13.41 -0.40 14.44
N MET A 777 -13.09 -1.70 14.36
CA MET A 777 -11.70 -2.20 14.31
C MET A 777 -11.08 -1.97 12.92
N GLN A 778 -11.83 -2.23 11.84
CA GLN A 778 -11.41 -1.87 10.49
C GLN A 778 -11.32 -0.36 10.29
N ALA A 779 -12.22 0.41 10.91
CA ALA A 779 -12.14 1.86 10.97
C ALA A 779 -10.95 2.30 11.83
N LYS A 780 -10.69 1.76 13.04
CA LYS A 780 -9.46 2.03 13.82
C LYS A 780 -8.22 1.80 12.95
N GLY A 781 -8.16 0.68 12.22
CA GLY A 781 -7.04 0.38 11.31
C GLY A 781 -6.94 1.34 10.12
N ARG A 782 -8.05 1.62 9.41
CA ARG A 782 -8.09 2.58 8.30
C ARG A 782 -7.87 4.02 8.75
N PHE A 783 -8.33 4.39 9.93
CA PHE A 783 -8.20 5.69 10.59
C PHE A 783 -6.77 5.89 11.07
N LEU A 784 -6.11 4.89 11.67
CA LEU A 784 -4.68 4.98 11.99
C LEU A 784 -3.82 5.01 10.71
N ALA A 785 -4.21 4.32 9.64
CA ALA A 785 -3.53 4.42 8.34
C ALA A 785 -3.76 5.79 7.66
N ALA A 786 -4.99 6.30 7.69
CA ALA A 786 -5.37 7.60 7.14
C ALA A 786 -4.76 8.74 7.96
N ILE A 787 -4.87 8.73 9.29
CA ILE A 787 -4.15 9.64 10.20
C ILE A 787 -2.64 9.50 10.06
N SER A 788 -2.08 8.30 9.79
CA SER A 788 -0.66 8.22 9.47
C SER A 788 -0.32 8.92 8.16
N HIS A 789 -1.25 9.05 7.21
CA HIS A 789 -1.10 9.86 6.01
C HIS A 789 -1.35 11.36 6.29
N GLU A 790 -2.45 11.69 6.97
CA GLU A 790 -2.92 13.05 7.31
C GLU A 790 -2.12 13.73 8.43
N ILE A 791 -1.32 13.00 9.21
CA ILE A 791 -0.26 13.55 10.08
C ILE A 791 1.06 13.58 9.33
N ARG A 792 1.39 12.59 8.49
CA ARG A 792 2.63 12.61 7.70
C ARG A 792 2.67 13.76 6.70
N THR A 793 1.56 14.14 6.06
CA THR A 793 1.51 15.32 5.19
C THR A 793 1.91 16.61 5.92
N PRO A 794 1.24 17.04 7.02
CA PRO A 794 1.63 18.22 7.77
C PRO A 794 2.90 18.05 8.62
N MET A 795 3.34 16.83 8.96
CA MET A 795 4.66 16.64 9.60
C MET A 795 5.80 16.74 8.59
N ASN A 796 5.67 16.15 7.41
CA ASN A 796 6.60 16.38 6.29
C ASN A 796 6.59 17.85 5.90
N ALA A 797 5.45 18.54 6.01
CA ALA A 797 5.37 19.99 5.90
C ALA A 797 6.24 20.66 6.98
N ILE A 798 5.94 20.47 8.27
CA ILE A 798 6.68 21.09 9.40
C ILE A 798 8.18 20.80 9.31
N LEU A 799 8.58 19.59 8.95
CA LEU A 799 9.98 19.24 8.68
C LEU A 799 10.56 20.00 7.49
N GLY A 800 9.81 20.11 6.39
CA GLY A 800 10.15 20.96 5.26
C GLY A 800 10.28 22.45 5.60
N TRP A 801 9.50 22.98 6.55
CA TRP A 801 9.67 24.33 7.09
C TRP A 801 10.98 24.48 7.88
N LEU A 802 11.40 23.43 8.58
CA LEU A 802 12.59 23.45 9.45
C LEU A 802 13.87 23.21 8.66
N GLU A 803 13.81 22.35 7.64
CA GLU A 803 14.86 22.16 6.65
C GLU A 803 15.07 23.41 5.78
N TRP A 804 13.98 24.14 5.48
CA TRP A 804 14.04 25.49 4.92
C TRP A 804 14.74 26.46 5.87
N LEU A 805 14.28 26.58 7.13
CA LEU A 805 14.88 27.50 8.10
C LEU A 805 16.38 27.24 8.27
N ALA A 806 16.79 25.97 8.33
CA ALA A 806 18.18 25.53 8.47
C ALA A 806 19.12 25.97 7.33
N THR A 807 18.60 26.40 6.18
CA THR A 807 19.37 26.90 5.03
C THR A 807 19.29 28.43 4.87
N THR A 808 18.65 29.14 5.79
CA THR A 808 18.71 30.61 5.88
C THR A 808 19.88 31.09 6.75
N ALA A 809 20.32 32.34 6.56
CA ALA A 809 21.37 32.94 7.38
C ALA A 809 20.86 33.19 8.81
N MET A 810 21.35 32.40 9.76
CA MET A 810 20.93 32.38 11.16
C MET A 810 22.13 32.49 12.11
N SER A 811 21.88 32.95 13.34
CA SER A 811 22.86 32.81 14.43
C SER A 811 22.92 31.35 14.93
N ASP A 812 24.04 30.95 15.53
CA ASP A 812 24.25 29.60 16.08
C ASP A 812 23.11 29.16 17.03
N GLN A 813 22.58 30.10 17.81
CA GLN A 813 21.47 29.87 18.74
C GLN A 813 20.15 29.57 18.02
N GLN A 814 19.89 30.21 16.88
CA GLN A 814 18.72 29.93 16.03
C GLN A 814 18.91 28.63 15.25
N GLN A 815 20.11 28.36 14.73
CA GLN A 815 20.39 27.14 13.98
C GLN A 815 20.37 25.89 14.89
N GLY A 816 20.81 26.02 16.15
CA GLY A 816 20.61 25.03 17.20
C GLY A 816 19.12 24.78 17.46
N ALA A 817 18.31 25.83 17.65
CA ALA A 817 16.88 25.70 17.88
C ALA A 817 16.15 25.02 16.70
N VAL A 818 16.41 25.43 15.47
CA VAL A 818 15.82 24.82 14.26
C VAL A 818 16.23 23.35 14.13
N THR A 819 17.49 23.02 14.40
CA THR A 819 17.97 21.62 14.40
C THR A 819 17.24 20.79 15.46
N SER A 820 17.04 21.32 16.67
CA SER A 820 16.29 20.65 17.74
C SER A 820 14.81 20.40 17.38
N VAL A 821 14.14 21.37 16.77
CA VAL A 821 12.73 21.22 16.36
C VAL A 821 12.61 20.29 15.14
N ARG A 822 13.57 20.30 14.20
CA ARG A 822 13.61 19.30 13.11
C ARG A 822 13.76 17.89 13.66
N GLN A 823 14.70 17.69 14.58
CA GLN A 823 14.90 16.40 15.24
C GLN A 823 13.62 15.91 15.95
N ALA A 824 12.90 16.79 16.64
CA ALA A 824 11.61 16.47 17.26
C ALA A 824 10.52 16.10 16.22
N GLY A 825 10.59 16.65 15.01
CA GLY A 825 9.71 16.28 13.90
C GLY A 825 10.03 14.91 13.29
N ASP A 826 11.32 14.59 13.13
CA ASP A 826 11.80 13.29 12.65
C ASP A 826 11.39 12.18 13.64
N GLU A 827 11.46 12.48 14.93
CA GLU A 827 11.01 11.62 16.03
C GLU A 827 9.48 11.49 16.09
N LEU A 828 8.72 12.50 15.68
CA LEU A 828 7.26 12.44 15.52
C LEU A 828 6.85 11.51 14.35
N LEU A 829 7.61 11.50 13.25
CA LEU A 829 7.43 10.49 12.19
C LEU A 829 7.86 9.09 12.63
N GLY A 830 8.92 8.98 13.44
CA GLY A 830 9.33 7.74 14.10
C GLY A 830 8.22 7.18 14.99
N LEU A 831 7.66 8.01 15.89
CA LEU A 831 6.48 7.71 16.70
C LEU A 831 5.30 7.22 15.84
N LEU A 832 5.00 7.91 14.75
CA LEU A 832 3.87 7.59 13.88
C LEU A 832 4.01 6.21 13.20
N ASN A 833 5.24 5.84 12.82
CA ASN A 833 5.53 4.53 12.24
C ASN A 833 5.57 3.43 13.32
N ASP A 834 6.16 3.68 14.49
CA ASP A 834 6.14 2.77 15.64
C ASP A 834 4.69 2.45 16.08
N VAL A 835 3.80 3.46 16.10
CA VAL A 835 2.36 3.29 16.41
C VAL A 835 1.65 2.46 15.34
N LEU A 836 1.96 2.65 14.05
CA LEU A 836 1.40 1.82 12.98
C LEU A 836 1.81 0.36 13.11
N ASP A 837 3.09 0.08 13.31
CA ASP A 837 3.58 -1.30 13.42
C ASP A 837 3.10 -1.97 14.71
N PHE A 838 3.04 -1.24 15.84
CA PHE A 838 2.39 -1.70 17.06
C PHE A 838 0.91 -2.04 16.82
N SER A 839 0.13 -1.20 16.14
CA SER A 839 -1.29 -1.45 15.88
C SER A 839 -1.53 -2.59 14.86
N ARG A 840 -0.67 -2.74 13.86
CA ARG A 840 -0.66 -3.92 12.98
C ARG A 840 -0.44 -5.19 13.80
N ASN A 841 0.49 -5.14 14.75
CA ASN A 841 0.87 -6.29 15.57
C ASN A 841 -0.17 -6.65 16.65
N GLU A 842 -0.80 -5.65 17.29
CA GLU A 842 -1.98 -5.77 18.16
C GLU A 842 -3.10 -6.58 17.48
N SER A 843 -3.27 -6.41 16.16
CA SER A 843 -4.32 -7.09 15.39
C SER A 843 -4.04 -8.56 15.02
N GLY A 844 -2.88 -9.12 15.42
CA GLY A 844 -2.51 -10.51 15.15
C GLY A 844 -2.20 -10.83 13.68
N LYS A 845 -2.02 -9.82 12.83
CA LYS A 845 -1.82 -9.96 11.37
C LYS A 845 -0.35 -10.07 10.95
N LEU A 846 0.57 -10.13 11.90
CA LEU A 846 1.99 -10.28 11.62
C LEU A 846 2.31 -11.75 11.32
N SER A 847 2.59 -12.06 10.05
CA SER A 847 3.10 -13.38 9.67
C SER A 847 4.59 -13.49 10.00
N LEU A 848 4.98 -14.57 10.68
CA LEU A 848 6.38 -14.93 10.93
C LEU A 848 6.89 -15.86 9.83
N ALA A 849 8.11 -15.63 9.35
CA ALA A 849 8.77 -16.44 8.32
C ALA A 849 10.06 -17.09 8.85
N PRO A 850 9.97 -18.04 9.80
CA PRO A 850 11.14 -18.73 10.35
C PRO A 850 11.85 -19.54 9.26
N GLN A 851 13.18 -19.42 9.20
CA GLN A 851 14.04 -20.10 8.23
C GLN A 851 15.44 -20.38 8.80
N PRO A 852 16.21 -21.33 8.23
CA PRO A 852 17.55 -21.65 8.71
C PRO A 852 18.48 -20.45 8.51
N THR A 853 18.85 -19.78 9.61
CA THR A 853 19.56 -18.51 9.62
C THR A 853 20.89 -18.66 10.33
N ASP A 854 21.96 -18.09 9.75
CA ASP A 854 23.25 -17.96 10.43
C ASP A 854 23.20 -16.74 11.36
N LEU A 855 23.08 -17.00 12.66
CA LEU A 855 22.93 -15.93 13.65
C LEU A 855 24.18 -15.05 13.76
N ALA A 856 25.37 -15.61 13.50
CA ALA A 856 26.60 -14.81 13.58
C ALA A 856 26.60 -13.74 12.50
N LEU A 857 26.41 -14.17 11.24
CA LEU A 857 26.32 -13.30 10.07
C LEU A 857 25.18 -12.26 10.19
N LEU A 858 24.05 -12.62 10.81
CA LEU A 858 22.96 -11.69 11.11
C LEU A 858 23.41 -10.59 12.08
N CYS A 859 24.05 -10.95 13.19
CA CYS A 859 24.56 -9.99 14.18
C CYS A 859 25.69 -9.11 13.60
N GLU A 860 26.54 -9.66 12.74
CA GLU A 860 27.62 -8.96 12.04
C GLU A 860 27.07 -7.86 11.11
N ARG A 861 26.04 -8.17 10.31
CA ARG A 861 25.40 -7.19 9.43
C ARG A 861 24.66 -6.09 10.20
N VAL A 862 23.97 -6.45 11.29
CA VAL A 862 23.29 -5.47 12.13
C VAL A 862 24.28 -4.53 12.83
N ILE A 863 25.40 -5.04 13.37
CA ILE A 863 26.39 -4.19 14.05
C ILE A 863 27.13 -3.27 13.07
N ALA A 864 27.39 -3.72 11.83
CA ALA A 864 28.03 -2.92 10.79
C ALA A 864 27.23 -1.65 10.43
N VAL A 865 25.90 -1.75 10.31
CA VAL A 865 25.01 -0.59 10.06
C VAL A 865 25.10 0.47 11.17
N HIS A 866 25.36 0.06 12.40
CA HIS A 866 25.46 0.96 13.55
C HIS A 866 26.89 1.49 13.82
N TRP A 867 27.93 0.85 13.28
CA TRP A 867 29.34 1.17 13.56
C TRP A 867 29.74 2.61 13.21
N PRO A 868 29.38 3.19 12.04
CA PRO A 868 29.69 4.60 11.75
C PRO A 868 29.00 5.58 12.71
N LYS A 869 27.76 5.28 13.14
CA LYS A 869 26.99 6.12 14.07
C LYS A 869 27.60 6.10 15.47
N ALA A 870 28.04 4.93 15.95
CA ALA A 870 28.75 4.82 17.22
C ALA A 870 30.10 5.57 17.18
N ARG A 871 30.89 5.36 16.12
CA ARG A 871 32.23 5.96 15.98
C ARG A 871 32.19 7.49 15.86
N ASN A 872 31.24 8.04 15.11
CA ASN A 872 31.02 9.50 15.04
C ASN A 872 30.62 10.12 16.40
N LYS A 873 30.20 9.30 17.37
CA LYS A 873 29.84 9.71 18.74
C LYS A 873 30.94 9.36 19.77
N GLY A 874 32.12 8.92 19.33
CA GLY A 874 33.21 8.50 20.23
C GLY A 874 32.95 7.19 20.99
N LEU A 875 31.98 6.37 20.54
CA LEU A 875 31.64 5.10 21.19
C LEU A 875 32.37 3.93 20.52
N GLN A 876 33.02 3.10 21.33
CA GLN A 876 33.54 1.80 20.88
C GLN A 876 32.39 0.81 20.73
N LEU A 877 32.07 0.43 19.51
CA LEU A 877 31.13 -0.67 19.25
C LEU A 877 31.89 -2.01 19.22
N ARG A 878 31.33 -3.06 19.83
CA ARG A 878 31.91 -4.41 19.93
C ARG A 878 30.86 -5.51 19.67
N LEU A 879 31.29 -6.62 19.09
CA LEU A 879 30.49 -7.85 18.94
C LEU A 879 31.09 -8.99 19.78
N LYS A 880 30.27 -9.69 20.56
CA LYS A 880 30.68 -10.83 21.41
C LYS A 880 29.73 -12.02 21.27
N LEU A 881 30.04 -12.91 20.35
CA LEU A 881 29.28 -14.15 20.12
C LEU A 881 29.96 -15.34 20.80
N SER A 882 29.18 -16.23 21.42
CA SER A 882 29.72 -17.49 21.96
C SER A 882 30.07 -18.48 20.85
N ALA A 883 31.24 -19.11 20.96
CA ALA A 883 31.66 -20.21 20.10
C ALA A 883 30.80 -21.48 20.27
N ASP A 884 29.90 -21.57 21.25
CA ASP A 884 28.93 -22.68 21.39
C ASP A 884 27.68 -22.54 20.50
N LEU A 885 27.46 -21.38 19.87
CA LEU A 885 26.25 -21.12 19.07
C LEU A 885 26.14 -22.10 17.87
N PRO A 886 24.95 -22.66 17.56
CA PRO A 886 24.78 -23.51 16.39
C PRO A 886 25.10 -22.77 15.08
N ALA A 887 25.54 -23.50 14.05
CA ALA A 887 25.86 -22.90 12.76
C ALA A 887 24.61 -22.34 12.04
N LEU A 888 23.43 -22.93 12.27
CA LEU A 888 22.14 -22.44 11.79
C LEU A 888 21.07 -22.63 12.86
N VAL A 889 20.22 -21.63 13.03
CA VAL A 889 19.04 -21.64 13.92
C VAL A 889 17.79 -21.30 13.12
N GLU A 890 16.65 -21.94 13.43
CA GLU A 890 15.37 -21.60 12.80
C GLU A 890 14.76 -20.38 13.49
N ILE A 891 14.89 -19.21 12.87
CA ILE A 891 14.37 -17.91 13.35
C ILE A 891 13.84 -17.10 12.18
N ASP A 892 13.02 -16.08 12.45
CA ASP A 892 12.70 -15.05 11.46
C ASP A 892 13.84 -14.00 11.46
N PRO A 893 14.71 -13.95 10.42
CA PRO A 893 15.85 -13.06 10.42
C PRO A 893 15.45 -11.58 10.41
N HIS A 894 14.32 -11.23 9.78
CA HIS A 894 13.89 -9.84 9.67
C HIS A 894 13.38 -9.32 11.04
N ARG A 895 12.67 -10.15 11.80
CA ARG A 895 12.23 -9.78 13.16
C ARG A 895 13.38 -9.75 14.17
N VAL A 896 14.37 -10.62 14.05
CA VAL A 896 15.58 -10.56 14.88
C VAL A 896 16.47 -9.37 14.51
N GLN A 897 16.55 -8.98 13.23
CA GLN A 897 17.18 -7.72 12.81
C GLN A 897 16.45 -6.50 13.40
N GLN A 898 15.12 -6.43 13.29
CA GLN A 898 14.30 -5.34 13.84
C GLN A 898 14.50 -5.17 15.36
N LEU A 899 14.50 -6.28 16.09
CA LEU A 899 14.84 -6.35 17.52
C LEU A 899 16.24 -5.78 17.82
N LEU A 900 17.27 -6.24 17.11
CA LEU A 900 18.65 -5.83 17.36
C LEU A 900 18.94 -4.37 16.96
N HIS A 901 18.36 -3.87 15.87
CA HIS A 901 18.45 -2.46 15.49
C HIS A 901 17.83 -1.54 16.56
N ASN A 902 16.68 -1.90 17.13
CA ASN A 902 16.04 -1.12 18.19
C ASN A 902 16.91 -1.08 19.46
N LEU A 903 17.48 -2.22 19.87
CA LEU A 903 18.36 -2.29 21.05
C LEU A 903 19.67 -1.51 20.85
N LEU A 904 20.35 -1.66 19.70
CA LEU A 904 21.59 -0.92 19.40
C LEU A 904 21.35 0.58 19.21
N SER A 905 20.26 0.97 18.55
CA SER A 905 19.90 2.39 18.39
C SER A 905 19.73 3.07 19.75
N ASN A 906 19.04 2.43 20.69
CA ASN A 906 18.92 2.90 22.06
C ASN A 906 20.29 2.96 22.77
N ALA A 907 21.06 1.88 22.79
CA ALA A 907 22.36 1.84 23.47
C ALA A 907 23.32 2.95 22.98
N ILE A 908 23.38 3.19 21.67
CA ILE A 908 24.19 4.26 21.05
C ILE A 908 23.61 5.66 21.32
N LYS A 909 22.29 5.80 21.38
CA LYS A 909 21.60 7.05 21.74
C LYS A 909 21.90 7.45 23.19
N PHE A 910 21.79 6.54 24.14
CA PHE A 910 21.91 6.84 25.58
C PHE A 910 23.35 6.83 26.11
N SER A 911 24.29 6.10 25.49
CA SER A 911 25.72 6.15 25.87
C SER A 911 26.37 7.45 25.37
N THR A 912 27.15 8.14 26.21
CA THR A 912 27.88 9.37 25.83
C THR A 912 29.36 9.14 25.56
N GLN A 913 29.95 8.10 26.15
CA GLN A 913 31.34 7.67 25.99
C GLN A 913 31.44 6.16 26.31
N GLY A 914 32.60 5.54 26.04
CA GLY A 914 32.85 4.15 26.39
C GLY A 914 32.38 3.14 25.34
N THR A 915 31.91 1.98 25.79
CA THR A 915 31.68 0.79 24.96
C THR A 915 30.21 0.37 24.91
N VAL A 916 29.72 0.06 23.71
CA VAL A 916 28.45 -0.65 23.47
C VAL A 916 28.78 -2.03 22.89
N CYS A 917 28.17 -3.10 23.42
CA CYS A 917 28.45 -4.47 23.01
C CYS A 917 27.18 -5.23 22.61
N LEU A 918 27.07 -5.64 21.34
CA LEU A 918 26.11 -6.66 20.91
C LEU A 918 26.67 -8.04 21.30
N TRP A 919 25.84 -8.92 21.86
CA TRP A 919 26.27 -10.27 22.24
C TRP A 919 25.19 -11.33 22.03
N ALA A 920 25.60 -12.59 21.91
CA ALA A 920 24.70 -13.74 21.92
C ALA A 920 25.39 -15.01 22.45
N ASP A 921 24.65 -15.84 23.18
CA ASP A 921 25.11 -17.11 23.76
C ASP A 921 23.98 -18.16 23.88
N LEU A 922 24.29 -19.32 24.48
CA LEU A 922 23.32 -20.36 24.79
C LEU A 922 23.11 -20.50 26.30
N GLN A 923 21.84 -20.63 26.71
CA GLN A 923 21.46 -21.13 28.03
C GLN A 923 20.78 -22.49 27.88
N ARG A 924 21.36 -23.55 28.45
CA ARG A 924 20.73 -24.87 28.56
C ARG A 924 19.95 -24.96 29.88
N ASP A 925 18.75 -25.53 29.82
CA ASP A 925 17.83 -25.65 30.95
C ASP A 925 17.11 -27.02 30.89
N GLY A 926 17.70 -28.02 31.55
CA GLY A 926 17.30 -29.41 31.45
C GLY A 926 17.31 -29.91 29.99
N ALA A 927 16.15 -30.36 29.50
CA ALA A 927 15.97 -30.83 28.13
C ALA A 927 15.70 -29.71 27.10
N LYS A 928 15.57 -28.44 27.54
CA LYS A 928 15.39 -27.29 26.65
C LYS A 928 16.69 -26.51 26.50
N SER A 929 16.92 -25.99 25.30
CA SER A 929 17.97 -25.00 25.05
C SER A 929 17.32 -23.68 24.65
N TRP A 930 17.94 -22.59 25.10
CA TRP A 930 17.53 -21.22 24.82
C TRP A 930 18.68 -20.49 24.16
N LEU A 931 18.38 -19.81 23.05
CA LEU A 931 19.24 -18.77 22.51
C LEU A 931 19.07 -17.52 23.38
N ARG A 932 20.17 -16.85 23.74
CA ARG A 932 20.12 -15.50 24.32
C ARG A 932 20.87 -14.55 23.41
N LEU A 933 20.33 -13.35 23.25
CA LEU A 933 20.93 -12.28 22.46
C LEU A 933 20.57 -10.93 23.08
N GLY A 934 21.48 -9.97 23.06
CA GLY A 934 21.37 -8.78 23.88
C GLY A 934 22.36 -7.69 23.55
N VAL A 935 22.15 -6.54 24.18
CA VAL A 935 23.04 -5.37 24.06
C VAL A 935 23.40 -4.89 25.46
N ASP A 936 24.69 -4.69 25.68
CA ASP A 936 25.24 -4.01 26.85
C ASP A 936 25.65 -2.59 26.47
N ASP A 937 25.35 -1.62 27.34
CA ASP A 937 25.72 -0.21 27.18
C ASP A 937 26.53 0.31 28.38
N GLN A 938 27.14 1.47 28.22
CA GLN A 938 27.82 2.23 29.28
C GLN A 938 27.20 3.64 29.42
N GLY A 939 25.87 3.71 29.30
CA GLY A 939 25.09 4.91 29.52
C GLY A 939 24.89 5.25 31.01
N PRO A 940 23.99 6.18 31.32
CA PRO A 940 23.71 6.62 32.70
C PRO A 940 22.85 5.63 33.50
N GLY A 941 22.36 4.56 32.88
CA GLY A 941 21.54 3.54 33.50
C GLY A 941 20.06 3.87 33.58
N ILE A 942 19.32 2.95 34.20
CA ILE A 942 17.86 2.98 34.28
C ILE A 942 17.45 2.99 35.76
N ALA A 943 16.70 4.02 36.16
CA ALA A 943 16.22 4.21 37.52
C ALA A 943 15.26 3.09 37.96
N ALA A 944 15.26 2.78 39.26
CA ALA A 944 14.56 1.62 39.83
C ALA A 944 13.04 1.65 39.58
N GLU A 945 12.45 2.84 39.57
CA GLU A 945 11.04 3.10 39.31
C GLU A 945 10.65 2.78 37.85
N LEU A 946 11.57 2.97 36.90
CA LEU A 946 11.32 2.72 35.47
C LEU A 946 11.39 1.21 35.14
N LEU A 947 12.16 0.42 35.89
CA LEU A 947 12.36 -1.02 35.65
C LEU A 947 11.04 -1.79 35.48
N ALA A 948 10.04 -1.46 36.29
CA ALA A 948 8.73 -2.13 36.28
C ALA A 948 7.84 -1.78 35.08
N ARG A 949 8.17 -0.71 34.35
CA ARG A 949 7.37 -0.16 33.23
C ARG A 949 8.15 -0.11 31.90
N LEU A 950 9.45 -0.44 31.91
CA LEU A 950 10.40 -0.31 30.80
C LEU A 950 9.98 -0.92 29.45
N PHE A 951 9.08 -1.91 29.46
CA PHE A 951 8.59 -2.61 28.26
C PHE A 951 7.08 -2.42 28.02
N GLU A 952 6.42 -1.50 28.73
CA GLU A 952 5.04 -1.11 28.43
C GLU A 952 5.04 0.04 27.39
N PRO A 953 4.01 0.14 26.52
CA PRO A 953 3.99 1.14 25.45
C PRO A 953 4.03 2.59 25.96
N PHE A 954 4.78 3.45 25.27
CA PHE A 954 4.91 4.90 25.51
C PHE A 954 5.60 5.32 26.82
N GLU A 955 6.16 4.39 27.60
CA GLU A 955 6.84 4.70 28.86
C GLU A 955 8.19 5.39 28.67
N GLN A 956 8.47 6.41 29.49
CA GLN A 956 9.70 7.19 29.48
C GLN A 956 10.07 7.59 30.92
N GLY A 957 11.35 7.47 31.29
CA GLY A 957 11.82 7.85 32.62
C GLY A 957 12.31 9.30 32.67
N GLU A 958 11.85 10.06 33.66
CA GLU A 958 12.48 11.33 34.03
C GLU A 958 13.47 11.10 35.19
N VAL A 959 14.70 11.62 35.03
CA VAL A 959 15.73 11.62 36.08
C VAL A 959 16.20 13.06 36.28
N SER A 960 16.10 13.56 37.51
CA SER A 960 16.48 14.93 37.85
C SER A 960 17.94 15.20 37.52
N GLY A 961 18.18 16.18 36.64
CA GLY A 961 19.52 16.60 36.22
C GLY A 961 19.98 16.11 34.84
N GLN A 962 19.16 15.35 34.11
CA GLN A 962 19.45 14.93 32.73
C GLN A 962 18.55 15.63 31.71
N LEU A 963 19.07 15.89 30.51
CA LEU A 963 18.29 16.37 29.37
C LEU A 963 17.27 15.30 28.93
N ARG A 964 16.05 15.71 28.59
CA ARG A 964 15.00 14.79 28.09
C ARG A 964 15.50 14.07 26.83
N ALA A 965 15.69 12.76 26.95
CA ALA A 965 16.24 11.91 25.90
C ALA A 965 15.18 11.49 24.86
N GLN A 966 14.64 12.49 24.15
CA GLN A 966 13.94 12.44 22.86
C GLN A 966 13.76 11.05 22.22
N GLY A 967 12.54 10.49 22.24
CA GLY A 967 12.23 9.17 21.68
C GLY A 967 10.78 8.75 21.86
N THR A 968 10.44 7.56 21.35
CA THR A 968 9.03 7.13 21.15
C THR A 968 8.41 6.40 22.35
N GLY A 969 9.23 5.76 23.21
CA GLY A 969 8.77 4.81 24.23
C GLY A 969 8.24 3.48 23.68
N LEU A 970 8.13 3.31 22.36
CA LEU A 970 7.57 2.13 21.72
C LEU A 970 8.62 1.09 21.32
N GLY A 971 9.85 1.52 21.00
CA GLY A 971 10.91 0.62 20.51
C GLY A 971 11.18 -0.60 21.41
N LEU A 972 11.11 -0.46 22.74
CA LEU A 972 11.28 -1.57 23.69
C LEU A 972 10.01 -2.43 23.85
N ALA A 973 8.81 -1.84 23.79
CA ALA A 973 7.56 -2.59 23.74
C ALA A 973 7.46 -3.45 22.46
N ILE A 974 7.91 -2.92 21.32
CA ILE A 974 8.05 -3.66 20.06
C ILE A 974 9.06 -4.82 20.23
N CYS A 975 10.22 -4.59 20.87
CA CYS A 975 11.18 -5.66 21.16
C CYS A 975 10.56 -6.81 21.98
N ARG A 976 9.77 -6.47 23.00
CA ARG A 976 9.02 -7.44 23.81
C ARG A 976 8.01 -8.22 22.99
N GLN A 977 7.14 -7.53 22.25
CA GLN A 977 6.06 -8.14 21.47
C GLN A 977 6.60 -9.08 20.37
N LEU A 978 7.69 -8.69 19.70
CA LEU A 978 8.38 -9.54 18.73
C LEU A 978 8.96 -10.82 19.36
N LEU A 979 9.57 -10.70 20.55
CA LEU A 979 10.10 -11.85 21.28
C LEU A 979 8.98 -12.77 21.79
N GLU A 980 7.91 -12.22 22.36
CA GLU A 980 6.75 -12.99 22.84
C GLU A 980 6.07 -13.77 21.68
N GLN A 981 5.92 -13.17 20.50
CA GLN A 981 5.42 -13.87 19.29
C GLN A 981 6.34 -14.99 18.82
N MET A 982 7.66 -14.83 18.94
CA MET A 982 8.64 -15.89 18.70
C MET A 982 8.76 -16.89 19.88
N SER A 983 7.77 -16.93 20.79
CA SER A 983 7.73 -17.79 21.99
C SER A 983 8.91 -17.59 22.95
N GLY A 984 9.48 -16.37 22.94
CA GLY A 984 10.58 -15.90 23.75
C GLY A 984 10.17 -14.90 24.83
N THR A 985 11.16 -14.26 25.45
CA THR A 985 10.99 -13.25 26.50
C THR A 985 12.08 -12.17 26.40
N ILE A 986 11.85 -10.99 26.98
CA ILE A 986 12.88 -9.97 27.18
C ILE A 986 13.00 -9.58 28.65
N THR A 987 14.22 -9.32 29.11
CA THR A 987 14.52 -8.77 30.44
C THR A 987 15.66 -7.74 30.34
N MET A 988 15.84 -6.91 31.37
CA MET A 988 16.95 -5.95 31.45
C MET A 988 17.54 -5.96 32.86
N ASN A 989 18.87 -5.99 32.96
CA ASN A 989 19.63 -5.96 34.21
C ASN A 989 20.57 -4.73 34.21
N PRO A 990 20.83 -4.08 35.37
CA PRO A 990 21.86 -3.04 35.48
C PRO A 990 23.26 -3.57 35.10
N TRP A 991 24.09 -2.71 34.53
CA TRP A 991 25.45 -3.03 34.09
C TRP A 991 26.53 -2.34 34.95
N PRO A 992 27.66 -3.00 35.27
CA PRO A 992 28.72 -2.39 36.07
C PRO A 992 29.26 -1.10 35.45
N GLY A 993 29.48 -0.08 36.28
CA GLY A 993 29.89 1.26 35.83
C GLY A 993 28.73 2.20 35.49
N GLY A 994 27.49 1.70 35.41
CA GLY A 994 26.27 2.53 35.37
C GLY A 994 25.31 2.25 34.23
N GLY A 995 25.68 1.47 33.21
CA GLY A 995 24.84 1.23 32.03
C GLY A 995 23.73 0.18 32.20
N SER A 996 23.21 -0.31 31.07
CA SER A 996 22.16 -1.34 30.99
C SER A 996 22.62 -2.59 30.22
N ARG A 997 22.08 -3.76 30.58
CA ARG A 997 22.18 -5.02 29.83
C ARG A 997 20.78 -5.51 29.46
N PHE A 998 20.44 -5.45 28.18
CA PHE A 998 19.20 -6.02 27.65
C PHE A 998 19.42 -7.49 27.25
N ILE A 999 18.48 -8.37 27.59
CA ILE A 999 18.55 -9.82 27.37
C ILE A 999 17.25 -10.28 26.70
N GLY A 1000 17.30 -10.54 25.40
CA GLY A 1000 16.28 -11.34 24.71
C GLY A 1000 16.59 -12.84 24.86
N LYS A 1001 15.56 -13.65 25.07
CA LYS A 1001 15.65 -15.13 25.07
C LYS A 1001 14.68 -15.71 24.05
N LEU A 1002 15.16 -16.65 23.23
CA LEU A 1002 14.37 -17.37 22.23
C LEU A 1002 14.51 -18.89 22.45
N PRO A 1003 13.48 -19.71 22.18
CA PRO A 1003 13.60 -21.16 22.20
C PRO A 1003 14.56 -21.62 21.10
N LEU A 1004 15.60 -22.39 21.44
CA LEU A 1004 16.61 -22.81 20.48
C LEU A 1004 16.12 -23.97 19.61
N VAL A 1005 15.56 -23.66 18.45
CA VAL A 1005 15.33 -24.63 17.38
C VAL A 1005 16.59 -24.68 16.51
N VAL A 1006 17.45 -25.68 16.77
CA VAL A 1006 18.63 -25.97 15.95
C VAL A 1006 18.16 -26.53 14.61
N SER A 1007 18.64 -25.98 13.49
CA SER A 1007 18.31 -26.54 12.18
C SER A 1007 19.05 -27.85 11.95
N ASP A 1008 18.30 -28.90 11.59
CA ASP A 1008 18.84 -30.22 11.23
C ASP A 1008 19.64 -30.18 9.89
N THR A 1009 19.68 -29.02 9.22
CA THR A 1009 20.48 -28.74 8.01
C THR A 1009 21.95 -28.44 8.33
N ALA A 1010 22.61 -29.38 9.00
CA ALA A 1010 24.04 -29.28 9.35
C ALA A 1010 24.94 -29.10 8.12
N VAL A 1011 25.28 -27.84 7.81
CA VAL A 1011 26.38 -27.46 6.92
C VAL A 1011 27.68 -27.62 7.68
N ALA A 1012 28.63 -28.37 7.13
CA ALA A 1012 29.98 -28.39 7.65
C ALA A 1012 30.65 -27.04 7.35
N ARG A 1013 30.85 -26.20 8.38
CA ARG A 1013 31.69 -25.00 8.27
C ARG A 1013 33.14 -25.45 8.12
N VAL A 1014 33.61 -25.57 6.88
CA VAL A 1014 35.03 -25.78 6.56
C VAL A 1014 35.73 -24.42 6.64
N SER A 1015 36.85 -24.33 7.35
CA SER A 1015 37.71 -23.13 7.30
C SER A 1015 38.46 -23.11 5.97
N VAL A 1016 38.46 -21.97 5.27
CA VAL A 1016 39.24 -21.78 4.04
C VAL A 1016 40.75 -21.62 4.36
N ILE A 1017 41.09 -21.35 5.62
CA ILE A 1017 42.43 -21.05 6.11
C ILE A 1017 42.82 -22.04 7.21
N GLU A 1018 44.06 -22.54 7.20
CA GLU A 1018 44.61 -23.46 8.23
C GLU A 1018 45.47 -22.75 9.29
N ARG A 1019 46.12 -21.64 8.91
CA ARG A 1019 47.07 -20.87 9.73
C ARG A 1019 46.76 -19.38 9.61
N LEU A 1020 46.67 -18.69 10.75
CA LEU A 1020 46.34 -17.27 10.81
C LEU A 1020 47.42 -16.51 11.59
N ALA A 1021 47.97 -15.44 11.01
CA ALA A 1021 48.81 -14.51 11.76
C ALA A 1021 47.92 -13.56 12.58
N ILE A 1022 48.27 -13.33 13.85
CA ILE A 1022 47.47 -12.51 14.77
C ILE A 1022 48.35 -11.46 15.45
N SER A 1023 47.91 -10.20 15.43
CA SER A 1023 48.56 -9.05 16.05
C SER A 1023 47.51 -8.23 16.83
N LEU A 1024 47.11 -8.78 17.98
CA LEU A 1024 46.02 -8.26 18.82
C LEU A 1024 46.51 -8.03 20.26
N PRO A 1025 45.88 -7.12 21.03
CA PRO A 1025 46.03 -7.10 22.48
C PRO A 1025 45.55 -8.42 23.10
N ASP A 1026 46.18 -8.83 24.20
CA ASP A 1026 45.92 -10.14 24.84
C ASP A 1026 44.42 -10.36 25.15
N SER A 1027 43.72 -9.32 25.61
CA SER A 1027 42.28 -9.37 25.92
C SER A 1027 41.37 -9.65 24.71
N GLU A 1028 41.80 -9.27 23.50
CA GLU A 1028 41.07 -9.57 22.26
C GLU A 1028 41.47 -10.95 21.70
N LEU A 1029 42.72 -11.38 21.94
CA LEU A 1029 43.20 -12.72 21.60
C LEU A 1029 42.50 -13.80 22.44
N GLU A 1030 42.37 -13.60 23.76
CA GLU A 1030 41.61 -14.47 24.67
C GLU A 1030 40.14 -14.57 24.24
N ALA A 1031 39.52 -13.46 23.83
CA ALA A 1031 38.13 -13.43 23.37
C ALA A 1031 37.90 -14.22 22.06
N LEU A 1032 38.92 -14.30 21.19
CA LEU A 1032 38.86 -15.03 19.92
C LEU A 1032 39.36 -16.48 20.00
N ALA A 1033 40.11 -16.86 21.04
CA ALA A 1033 40.64 -18.22 21.18
C ALA A 1033 39.58 -19.35 21.05
N PRO A 1034 38.34 -19.24 21.59
CA PRO A 1034 37.30 -20.24 21.38
C PRO A 1034 36.84 -20.36 19.92
N TRP A 1035 36.85 -19.25 19.18
CA TRP A 1035 36.50 -19.24 17.76
C TRP A 1035 37.62 -19.81 16.89
N LEU A 1036 38.89 -19.48 17.19
CA LEU A 1036 40.06 -20.06 16.53
C LEU A 1036 40.06 -21.60 16.70
N ALA A 1037 39.87 -22.08 17.93
CA ALA A 1037 39.77 -23.51 18.24
C ALA A 1037 38.60 -24.19 17.51
N ARG A 1038 37.42 -23.55 17.47
CA ARG A 1038 36.24 -24.05 16.74
C ARG A 1038 36.48 -24.21 15.23
N TYR A 1039 37.27 -23.32 14.63
CA TYR A 1039 37.63 -23.38 13.21
C TYR A 1039 38.89 -24.19 12.91
N GLY A 1040 39.55 -24.78 13.94
CA GLY A 1040 40.78 -25.56 13.78
C GLY A 1040 42.01 -24.72 13.47
N LEU A 1041 41.96 -23.41 13.67
CA LEU A 1041 43.02 -22.47 13.33
C LEU A 1041 44.13 -22.47 14.37
N THR A 1042 45.37 -22.49 13.88
CA THR A 1042 46.55 -22.22 14.71
C THR A 1042 47.02 -20.77 14.51
N PRO A 1043 47.17 -19.98 15.59
CA PRO A 1043 47.78 -18.67 15.50
C PRO A 1043 49.30 -18.81 15.29
N VAL A 1044 49.85 -18.03 14.37
CA VAL A 1044 51.28 -18.05 14.00
C VAL A 1044 51.86 -16.64 13.95
N ALA A 1045 53.19 -16.53 13.94
CA ALA A 1045 53.87 -15.26 13.68
C ALA A 1045 53.58 -14.75 12.25
N PRO A 1046 53.55 -13.42 12.02
CA PRO A 1046 53.42 -12.86 10.67
C PRO A 1046 54.50 -13.39 9.72
N GLY A 1047 54.08 -13.79 8.51
CA GLY A 1047 54.95 -14.36 7.49
C GLY A 1047 54.36 -14.21 6.10
N GLU A 1048 55.21 -14.33 5.09
CA GLU A 1048 54.82 -14.10 3.69
C GLU A 1048 53.75 -15.11 3.23
N GLY A 1049 52.68 -14.61 2.63
CA GLY A 1049 51.53 -15.42 2.21
C GLY A 1049 50.57 -15.88 3.32
N ILE A 1050 50.78 -15.49 4.59
CA ILE A 1050 49.88 -15.86 5.70
C ILE A 1050 48.85 -14.73 5.94
N PRO A 1051 47.53 -15.00 5.94
CA PRO A 1051 46.52 -14.02 6.30
C PRO A 1051 46.77 -13.46 7.71
N CYS A 1052 46.61 -12.15 7.90
CA CYS A 1052 46.88 -11.50 9.18
C CYS A 1052 45.68 -10.71 9.69
N LEU A 1053 45.26 -10.96 10.92
CA LEU A 1053 44.31 -10.14 11.68
C LEU A 1053 45.07 -9.27 12.67
N ALA A 1054 44.85 -7.96 12.66
CA ALA A 1054 45.51 -7.01 13.55
C ALA A 1054 44.52 -5.99 14.13
N VAL A 1055 44.90 -5.34 15.24
CA VAL A 1055 44.17 -4.20 15.82
C VAL A 1055 45.12 -3.02 16.07
N GLN A 1056 44.63 -1.83 15.81
CA GLN A 1056 45.32 -0.55 16.01
C GLN A 1056 44.36 0.46 16.66
N LEU A 1057 44.90 1.49 17.31
CA LEU A 1057 44.11 2.64 17.76
C LEU A 1057 44.02 3.67 16.63
N ASP A 1058 42.86 4.31 16.48
CA ASP A 1058 42.68 5.46 15.60
C ASP A 1058 43.02 6.79 16.30
N GLU A 1059 42.90 7.89 15.57
CA GLU A 1059 43.14 9.26 16.05
C GLU A 1059 42.22 9.68 17.21
N HIS A 1060 41.15 8.93 17.48
CA HIS A 1060 40.18 9.17 18.55
C HIS A 1060 40.34 8.17 19.72
N GLY A 1061 41.37 7.31 19.68
CA GLY A 1061 41.62 6.29 20.70
C GLY A 1061 40.69 5.07 20.63
N LEU A 1062 40.01 4.85 19.50
CA LEU A 1062 39.12 3.72 19.28
C LEU A 1062 39.84 2.56 18.57
N LEU A 1063 39.47 1.32 18.91
CA LEU A 1063 40.05 0.11 18.32
C LEU A 1063 39.53 -0.08 16.90
N THR A 1064 40.43 0.10 15.94
CA THR A 1064 40.25 -0.28 14.54
C THR A 1064 40.87 -1.64 14.29
N TRP A 1065 40.08 -2.54 13.70
CA TRP A 1065 40.55 -3.85 13.30
C TRP A 1065 41.03 -3.79 11.85
N ARG A 1066 41.98 -4.67 11.49
CA ARG A 1066 42.56 -4.75 10.16
C ARG A 1066 42.74 -6.20 9.71
N TRP A 1067 42.22 -6.54 8.54
CA TRP A 1067 42.41 -7.83 7.89
C TRP A 1067 43.33 -7.67 6.69
N GLN A 1068 44.44 -8.43 6.65
CA GLN A 1068 45.49 -8.34 5.62
C GLN A 1068 45.95 -6.88 5.36
N GLY A 1069 45.97 -6.07 6.42
CA GLY A 1069 46.32 -4.64 6.37
C GLY A 1069 45.18 -3.69 5.95
N LYS A 1070 44.06 -4.17 5.40
CA LYS A 1070 42.86 -3.35 5.11
C LYS A 1070 42.03 -3.13 6.39
N SER A 1071 41.39 -1.97 6.54
CA SER A 1071 40.48 -1.70 7.67
C SER A 1071 39.27 -2.63 7.64
N TRP A 1072 38.84 -3.12 8.81
CA TRP A 1072 37.72 -4.04 8.95
C TRP A 1072 36.82 -3.64 10.14
N VAL A 1073 35.52 -3.92 10.03
CA VAL A 1073 34.51 -3.63 11.06
C VAL A 1073 34.45 -4.83 12.01
N PRO A 1074 34.46 -4.66 13.35
CA PRO A 1074 34.49 -5.77 14.30
C PRO A 1074 33.21 -6.61 14.27
N GLY A 1075 33.21 -7.63 13.41
CA GLY A 1075 32.12 -8.56 13.16
C GLY A 1075 32.60 -10.01 13.13
N THR A 1076 33.21 -10.49 14.24
CA THR A 1076 33.72 -11.87 14.43
C THR A 1076 34.68 -12.43 13.35
N LEU A 1077 35.34 -13.54 13.64
CA LEU A 1077 36.16 -14.24 12.64
C LEU A 1077 35.32 -14.98 11.57
N VAL A 1078 33.98 -14.93 11.59
CA VAL A 1078 33.13 -15.79 10.75
C VAL A 1078 33.17 -15.35 9.29
N SER A 1079 32.84 -14.08 9.00
CA SER A 1079 32.90 -13.47 7.66
C SER A 1079 34.34 -13.36 7.10
N LEU A 1080 35.37 -13.40 7.95
CA LEU A 1080 36.78 -13.40 7.51
C LEU A 1080 37.34 -14.80 7.16
N LEU A 1081 36.66 -15.87 7.55
CA LEU A 1081 37.10 -17.26 7.36
C LEU A 1081 36.21 -18.05 6.39
N GLN A 1082 35.21 -17.38 5.80
CA GLN A 1082 34.20 -17.94 4.91
C GLN A 1082 33.99 -16.95 3.75
N GLU A 1083 34.11 -17.42 2.50
CA GLU A 1083 33.76 -16.62 1.31
C GLU A 1083 32.27 -16.20 1.44
N ASP A 1084 31.99 -14.89 1.40
CA ASP A 1084 30.75 -14.30 1.97
C ASP A 1084 29.48 -14.62 1.14
N VAL A 1085 28.33 -14.31 1.74
CA VAL A 1085 26.98 -14.72 1.37
C VAL A 1085 26.03 -13.49 1.48
N SER A 1086 26.26 -12.44 0.66
CA SER A 1086 25.42 -11.25 0.31
C SER A 1086 25.58 -9.87 1.03
N GLU A 1087 25.77 -8.77 0.27
CA GLU A 1087 25.54 -7.33 0.59
C GLU A 1087 25.14 -6.55 -0.71
N ALA A 1088 24.35 -5.43 -0.82
CA ALA A 1088 23.84 -4.33 0.05
C ALA A 1088 22.50 -3.66 -0.47
N MET A 1089 22.00 -2.48 0.04
CA MET A 1089 20.69 -1.82 -0.39
C MET A 1089 20.32 -0.33 0.08
N SER A 1090 19.61 0.58 -0.71
CA SER A 1090 18.71 1.81 -0.40
C SER A 1090 18.47 3.06 -1.42
N ILE A 1091 18.29 4.40 -1.06
CA ILE A 1091 17.49 5.55 -1.73
C ILE A 1091 18.01 7.11 -1.65
N ASN A 1092 17.56 8.12 -2.49
CA ASN A 1092 17.18 9.61 -2.20
C ASN A 1092 17.70 10.89 -3.09
N LEU A 1093 17.64 12.23 -2.72
CA LEU A 1093 17.68 13.47 -3.65
C LEU A 1093 17.87 14.97 -3.11
N ALA A 1094 17.96 16.09 -3.94
CA ALA A 1094 17.65 17.56 -3.60
C ALA A 1094 17.57 18.75 -4.69
N GLN A 1095 16.49 19.59 -4.69
CA GLN A 1095 16.28 21.09 -4.94
C GLN A 1095 16.56 21.96 -6.25
N ALA A 1096 15.65 22.93 -6.58
CA ALA A 1096 15.69 24.09 -7.55
C ALA A 1096 14.30 24.76 -7.83
N GLY A 1097 14.18 26.06 -8.17
CA GLY A 1097 12.95 26.62 -8.79
C GLY A 1097 12.63 28.13 -8.62
N ALA A 1098 13.50 29.02 -9.11
CA ALA A 1098 13.45 30.45 -8.81
C ALA A 1098 12.61 31.31 -9.78
N GLY A 1099 12.27 32.53 -9.37
CA GLY A 1099 11.73 33.60 -10.21
C GLY A 1099 10.21 33.58 -10.47
N LEU A 1100 9.54 32.45 -10.23
CA LEU A 1100 8.11 32.27 -10.55
C LEU A 1100 7.18 33.03 -9.58
N ASN A 1101 6.18 33.74 -10.11
CA ASN A 1101 5.06 34.29 -9.35
C ASN A 1101 3.95 33.23 -9.23
N VAL A 1102 3.91 32.44 -8.16
CA VAL A 1102 2.96 31.33 -8.01
C VAL A 1102 1.67 31.79 -7.32
N LEU A 1103 0.50 31.35 -7.79
CA LEU A 1103 -0.75 31.41 -7.03
C LEU A 1103 -1.10 30.01 -6.55
N LEU A 1104 -0.99 29.82 -5.24
CA LEU A 1104 -1.24 28.54 -4.58
C LEU A 1104 -2.67 28.49 -4.06
N VAL A 1105 -3.44 27.54 -4.60
CA VAL A 1105 -4.87 27.33 -4.40
C VAL A 1105 -5.05 26.04 -3.61
N GLU A 1106 -5.30 26.16 -2.32
CA GLU A 1106 -5.26 25.04 -1.38
C GLU A 1106 -6.22 25.38 -0.25
N ASP A 1107 -7.22 24.55 0.01
CA ASP A 1107 -8.21 24.80 1.06
C ASP A 1107 -7.66 24.54 2.47
N HIS A 1108 -6.54 23.83 2.61
CA HIS A 1108 -5.87 23.58 3.89
C HIS A 1108 -4.72 24.57 4.20
N ASP A 1109 -4.99 25.53 5.08
CA ASP A 1109 -4.10 26.67 5.44
C ASP A 1109 -2.63 26.32 5.71
N MET A 1110 -2.35 25.20 6.40
CA MET A 1110 -0.96 24.80 6.69
C MET A 1110 -0.18 24.32 5.46
N ASN A 1111 -0.82 23.61 4.54
CA ASN A 1111 -0.21 23.21 3.28
C ASN A 1111 -0.01 24.43 2.39
N ARG A 1112 -1.01 25.33 2.37
CA ARG A 1112 -0.96 26.59 1.62
C ARG A 1112 0.22 27.44 2.09
N ALA A 1113 0.46 27.50 3.39
CA ALA A 1113 1.61 28.18 3.94
C ALA A 1113 2.95 27.43 3.64
N LEU A 1114 2.99 26.09 3.76
CA LEU A 1114 4.20 25.31 3.43
C LEU A 1114 4.65 25.54 2.00
N ILE A 1115 3.78 25.21 1.06
CA ILE A 1115 4.13 25.12 -0.35
C ILE A 1115 4.48 26.53 -0.83
N ARG A 1116 3.78 27.57 -0.34
CA ARG A 1116 4.18 28.98 -0.49
C ARG A 1116 5.64 29.21 -0.10
N MET A 1117 6.04 28.80 1.10
CA MET A 1117 7.38 29.07 1.60
C MET A 1117 8.47 28.20 0.96
N GLN A 1118 8.20 26.90 0.72
CA GLN A 1118 9.12 26.01 0.00
C GLN A 1118 9.39 26.54 -1.41
N LEU A 1119 8.34 26.90 -2.15
CA LEU A 1119 8.47 27.60 -3.43
C LEU A 1119 9.29 28.88 -3.29
N SER A 1120 9.06 29.69 -2.25
CA SER A 1120 9.88 30.89 -1.99
C SER A 1120 11.33 30.66 -1.58
N GLN A 1121 11.76 29.44 -1.21
CA GLN A 1121 13.20 29.11 -1.15
C GLN A 1121 13.76 28.59 -2.45
N LEU A 1122 12.97 27.81 -3.18
CA LEU A 1122 13.31 27.42 -4.54
C LEU A 1122 13.48 28.69 -5.41
N GLY A 1123 12.79 29.78 -5.02
CA GLY A 1123 13.09 31.18 -5.33
C GLY A 1123 11.87 31.97 -5.87
N ALA A 1124 10.67 31.46 -5.65
CA ALA A 1124 9.42 31.91 -6.26
C ALA A 1124 8.58 32.85 -5.35
N GLN A 1125 8.08 33.97 -5.87
CA GLN A 1125 7.13 34.82 -5.13
C GLN A 1125 5.75 34.16 -5.12
N VAL A 1126 5.23 33.77 -3.96
CA VAL A 1126 3.95 33.03 -3.92
C VAL A 1126 2.83 33.83 -3.25
N TRP A 1127 1.72 34.01 -3.97
CA TRP A 1127 0.42 34.44 -3.49
C TRP A 1127 -0.46 33.21 -3.20
N CYS A 1128 -1.56 33.40 -2.47
CA CYS A 1128 -2.38 32.29 -1.98
C CYS A 1128 -3.88 32.58 -2.14
N ALA A 1129 -4.64 31.56 -2.53
CA ALA A 1129 -6.10 31.56 -2.59
C ALA A 1129 -6.66 30.32 -1.87
N ASN A 1130 -7.82 30.47 -1.24
CA ASN A 1130 -8.38 29.48 -0.33
C ASN A 1130 -9.32 28.48 -1.03
N HIS A 1131 -9.69 28.75 -2.29
CA HIS A 1131 -10.54 27.91 -3.13
C HIS A 1131 -10.50 28.42 -4.59
N GLY A 1132 -10.85 27.55 -5.55
CA GLY A 1132 -10.74 27.82 -6.99
C GLY A 1132 -11.34 29.15 -7.49
N LEU A 1133 -12.50 29.57 -6.95
CA LEU A 1133 -13.11 30.87 -7.30
C LEU A 1133 -12.17 32.04 -6.98
N GLN A 1134 -11.67 32.12 -5.74
CA GLN A 1134 -10.79 33.21 -5.30
C GLN A 1134 -9.47 33.20 -6.10
N ALA A 1135 -9.00 32.01 -6.48
CA ALA A 1135 -7.81 31.90 -7.32
C ALA A 1135 -8.02 32.50 -8.71
N LEU A 1136 -9.12 32.14 -9.37
CA LEU A 1136 -9.48 32.62 -10.71
C LEU A 1136 -9.73 34.14 -10.72
N ASP A 1137 -10.04 34.73 -9.58
CA ASP A 1137 -10.20 36.18 -9.41
C ASP A 1137 -8.83 36.86 -9.21
N MET A 1138 -7.99 36.35 -8.30
CA MET A 1138 -6.62 36.87 -8.08
C MET A 1138 -5.72 36.72 -9.32
N LEU A 1139 -5.92 35.67 -10.13
CA LEU A 1139 -5.28 35.44 -11.44
C LEU A 1139 -5.48 36.56 -12.47
N ARG A 1140 -6.45 37.46 -12.24
CA ARG A 1140 -6.75 38.58 -13.15
C ARG A 1140 -6.24 39.92 -12.66
N GLU A 1141 -6.05 40.07 -11.36
CA GLU A 1141 -5.57 41.32 -10.75
C GLU A 1141 -4.04 41.30 -10.55
N HIS A 1142 -3.41 40.13 -10.49
CA HIS A 1142 -1.96 39.96 -10.30
C HIS A 1142 -1.34 39.03 -11.36
N PRO A 1143 -0.11 39.30 -11.85
CA PRO A 1143 0.53 38.51 -12.89
C PRO A 1143 1.12 37.20 -12.32
N VAL A 1144 0.34 36.13 -12.41
CA VAL A 1144 0.70 34.78 -11.93
C VAL A 1144 1.37 33.96 -13.04
N ASP A 1145 2.59 33.48 -12.79
CA ASP A 1145 3.36 32.60 -13.69
C ASP A 1145 3.03 31.10 -13.52
N LEU A 1146 2.55 30.70 -12.34
CA LEU A 1146 2.19 29.30 -12.07
C LEU A 1146 1.00 29.20 -11.10
N VAL A 1147 0.00 28.38 -11.43
CA VAL A 1147 -1.08 28.06 -10.49
C VAL A 1147 -0.85 26.66 -9.95
N LEU A 1148 -0.75 26.52 -8.62
CA LEU A 1148 -0.65 25.22 -7.96
C LEU A 1148 -1.96 24.95 -7.22
N THR A 1149 -2.61 23.84 -7.51
CA THR A 1149 -3.91 23.47 -6.93
C THR A 1149 -4.00 21.97 -6.74
N ASP A 1150 -4.70 21.56 -5.69
CA ASP A 1150 -4.97 20.14 -5.43
C ASP A 1150 -6.03 19.58 -6.40
N LEU A 1151 -5.97 18.25 -6.58
CA LEU A 1151 -6.83 17.45 -7.44
C LEU A 1151 -7.31 16.24 -6.62
N GLN A 1152 -8.59 16.29 -6.23
CA GLN A 1152 -9.29 15.22 -5.49
C GLN A 1152 -9.82 14.13 -6.43
#